data_AF-A0A087UFK2-F1
#
_entry.id   AF-A0A087UFK2-F1
#
_cell.length_a   1.000
_cell.length_b   1.000
_cell.length_c   1.000
_cell.angle_alpha   90.00
_cell.angle_beta   90.00
_cell.angle_gamma   90.00
#
_symmetry.space_group_name_H-M   'P 1'
#
loop_
_entity.id
_entity.type
_entity.pdbx_description
1 polymer ?
#
loop_
_entity_poly.entity_id
_entity_poly.type
_entity_poly.pdbx_seq_one_letter_code
_entity_poly.pdbx_strand_id
1 'polypeptide(L)'
;MDYALLNYRSADICAACISFIELLGQDSLPLRCCLNAANILHENQAFNEEANEKSFPEIGWKFKQAYVNKDSAVNLISEIENIFLKKWNPYNTEPRAVFKDTVLWMPVMTLSHLYEVEAGNLYLNECAKQNNWFKFLVFSQIFQIPKEQVLKAASRFSNSCISYHISHALNRRSALLYDVAYKAKTSTVLKSEERDMRKSLYSRIGVKQGASSVELKKSPEQDEDRSSIATEETSSSSSDIDLRSFVLKDLFSQLLLAHSSETPWECLLHTSFEIKNPALAILAASYHDSPIKSCFFMWLYTNLHRNEGIKKQLDAAFPQIRVTNCSAEDVKKLFVVAVQNHKILTLWQGVLFFLSSTPLLPLIDFLRSFMVYKKFDASVELFQNQLWDYPQNPGSLSELHSLLWIENTSVCILKEAVIACATNYQRLILLRHFSHTRLEKSFSKEVSVPQFMKVCQMIQCLGSIEDFDVKSFLLPENDVNYKHSCWETLKKLLENHLYDDARTFTTAAKLPVKEMILLQINHESEEARKSSQWSNLTHRIDFWRHILDTLNQNAIPLEATIEFLDNQCEVSDIYGEKYFLVYSMVNILSDANKQSSLPDATVFDLEALKRKMWWLCLKAEVNKQLLPEIFDVKPVHEFDALDLSFDTKSTLNVHSIENEEERIAIQSIIGQFLRKKDVQNAFQLAKSFNYECQDLKIVKICLEIATSYVDLNAVDISSPDCAPEVSSSRFIRSLLLWINNGYSGITTAHKDKIKLMEKLSRKSTVSVAVCHQILVHYTVSAVLMEKYWVIAKEKNHFKILKDILVKKLSDEHILAKCFIIVHDLADVDVARFLSEEIWHSLKVLCPLNLTMLPENKSSFSENVIYDPLRVSEGFQLIVKLCQDPSVLGNLLMDIFSTYACELSSKSSDKDFSITVELCICAHECFTAACDVDGISKILHNSQMLVNLLEEAEKFTKMVHLMTGLGRYSEMMYVFDTLKSHDKLSLLFEKNMEDVPNLRLALLDYLKRCSPADSDSLFYAVASGFGMYREKAEILEMSVQKQLSQLCKKNIDADLSDELENALQVLSEAAKSYCKADCLHQAQNCTHLAQLIALQIHFLPSGIWIIGLDDSSVSRFITQHDNFSQALIVAEEYRKHQLWAQAMLHNVVLRGDREYLREFQAHFGLSASLISDVAKRFKKVPTKSDSALRNMKLLLSLCSNIKVKYCLANDLGFGDMASELLMGEGSSYLQDLIANNIIK
;
A
#
# COMPACT_ATOMS: atom_id res chain seq x y z
N MET A 1 35.92 -48.49 17.48
CA MET A 1 34.75 -47.71 17.96
C MET A 1 35.09 -46.23 18.07
N ASP A 2 36.22 -45.88 18.70
CA ASP A 2 36.74 -44.53 18.95
C ASP A 2 36.48 -43.50 17.85
N TYR A 3 36.79 -43.82 16.59
CA TYR A 3 36.65 -42.88 15.47
C TYR A 3 35.19 -42.45 15.23
N ALA A 4 34.22 -43.35 15.43
CA ALA A 4 32.80 -43.01 15.39
C ALA A 4 32.38 -42.23 16.64
N LEU A 5 32.93 -42.55 17.82
CA LEU A 5 32.59 -41.87 19.07
C LEU A 5 33.19 -40.46 19.19
N LEU A 6 34.25 -40.14 18.44
CA LEU A 6 34.74 -38.77 18.27
C LEU A 6 33.97 -37.96 17.22
N ASN A 7 33.18 -38.63 16.36
CA ASN A 7 32.44 -38.03 15.25
C ASN A 7 30.93 -38.36 15.29
N TYR A 8 30.37 -38.60 16.47
CA TYR A 8 29.05 -39.25 16.66
C TYR A 8 27.84 -38.48 16.11
N ARG A 9 28.04 -37.21 15.70
CA ARG A 9 27.05 -36.39 14.98
C ARG A 9 27.06 -36.61 13.46
N SER A 10 28.16 -37.09 12.88
CA SER A 10 28.23 -37.38 11.45
C SER A 10 27.57 -38.72 11.17
N ALA A 11 26.34 -38.68 10.64
CA ALA A 11 25.56 -39.86 10.29
C ALA A 11 26.32 -40.78 9.32
N ASP A 12 27.02 -40.21 8.33
CA ASP A 12 27.79 -40.96 7.32
C ASP A 12 28.97 -41.70 7.93
N ILE A 13 29.76 -41.04 8.80
CA ILE A 13 30.89 -41.68 9.50
C ILE A 13 30.39 -42.77 10.45
N CYS A 14 29.28 -42.51 11.17
CA CYS A 14 28.68 -43.50 12.05
C CYS A 14 28.15 -44.71 11.28
N ALA A 15 27.41 -44.50 10.18
CA ALA A 15 26.89 -45.56 9.33
C ALA A 15 28.02 -46.38 8.70
N ALA A 16 29.06 -45.72 8.17
CA ALA A 16 30.24 -46.41 7.64
C ALA A 16 30.95 -47.27 8.70
N CYS A 17 31.11 -46.76 9.93
CA CYS A 17 31.71 -47.51 11.03
C CYS A 17 30.86 -48.69 11.52
N ILE A 18 29.53 -48.54 11.54
CA ILE A 18 28.58 -49.62 11.89
C ILE A 18 28.63 -50.72 10.81
N SER A 19 28.49 -50.34 9.54
CA SER A 19 28.59 -51.26 8.40
C SER A 19 29.94 -51.97 8.34
N PHE A 20 31.04 -51.29 8.68
CA PHE A 20 32.37 -51.91 8.74
C PHE A 20 32.49 -52.98 9.84
N ILE A 21 31.90 -52.77 11.01
CA ILE A 21 31.86 -53.78 12.09
C ILE A 21 31.01 -55.00 11.66
N GLU A 22 29.88 -54.76 10.99
CA GLU A 22 29.02 -55.83 10.46
C GLU A 22 29.69 -56.61 9.31
N LEU A 23 30.45 -55.93 8.43
CA LEU A 23 31.28 -56.57 7.39
C LEU A 23 32.44 -57.40 7.96
N LEU A 24 32.90 -57.09 9.18
CA LEU A 24 33.86 -57.90 9.94
C LEU A 24 33.18 -59.07 10.70
N GLY A 25 31.87 -59.25 10.57
CA GLY A 25 31.11 -60.30 11.24
C GLY A 25 31.00 -60.12 12.77
N GLN A 26 31.21 -58.90 13.27
CA GLN A 26 31.10 -58.57 14.68
C GLN A 26 29.75 -57.88 14.98
N ASP A 27 29.28 -58.01 16.21
CA ASP A 27 28.06 -57.32 16.65
C ASP A 27 28.31 -55.80 16.76
N SER A 28 27.49 -55.02 16.07
CA SER A 28 27.53 -53.55 16.11
C SER A 28 26.63 -52.96 17.19
N LEU A 29 25.77 -53.74 17.85
CA LEU A 29 24.88 -53.29 18.93
C LEU A 29 25.63 -52.52 20.04
N PRO A 30 26.83 -52.95 20.50
CA PRO A 30 27.64 -52.14 21.42
C PRO A 30 27.95 -50.74 20.90
N LEU A 31 28.41 -50.60 19.63
CA LEU A 31 28.69 -49.29 19.05
C LEU A 31 27.40 -48.46 18.87
N ARG A 32 26.32 -49.08 18.40
CA ARG A 32 25.00 -48.42 18.25
C ARG A 32 24.50 -47.89 19.60
N CYS A 33 24.68 -48.63 20.69
CA CYS A 33 24.34 -48.18 22.05
C CYS A 33 25.26 -47.06 22.55
N CYS A 34 26.58 -47.14 22.33
CA CYS A 34 27.50 -46.04 22.67
C CYS A 34 27.16 -44.74 21.91
N LEU A 35 26.87 -44.82 20.61
CA LEU A 35 26.50 -43.65 19.78
C LEU A 35 25.15 -43.04 20.19
N ASN A 36 24.17 -43.87 20.56
CA ASN A 36 22.89 -43.39 21.09
C ASN A 36 23.08 -42.67 22.43
N ALA A 37 23.85 -43.26 23.36
CA ALA A 37 24.17 -42.65 24.64
C ALA A 37 24.97 -41.35 24.50
N ALA A 38 25.92 -41.26 23.56
CA ALA A 38 26.68 -40.03 23.28
C ALA A 38 25.78 -38.88 22.79
N ASN A 39 24.83 -39.15 21.89
CA ASN A 39 23.84 -38.17 21.47
C ASN A 39 22.95 -37.70 22.63
N ILE A 40 22.47 -38.62 23.47
CA ILE A 40 21.61 -38.32 24.63
C ILE A 40 22.35 -37.50 25.71
N LEU A 41 23.64 -37.74 25.91
CA LEU A 41 24.50 -36.92 26.78
C LEU A 41 24.64 -35.50 26.24
N HIS A 42 24.88 -35.33 24.93
CA HIS A 42 24.94 -34.01 24.31
C HIS A 42 23.61 -33.27 24.40
N GLU A 43 22.47 -33.92 24.11
CA GLU A 43 21.15 -33.30 24.25
C GLU A 43 20.93 -32.71 25.65
N ASN A 44 21.36 -33.43 26.68
CA ASN A 44 21.23 -33.01 28.06
C ASN A 44 22.25 -31.92 28.46
N GLN A 45 23.41 -31.82 27.80
CA GLN A 45 24.35 -30.71 28.03
C GLN A 45 23.90 -29.41 27.33
N ALA A 46 23.46 -29.50 26.07
CA ALA A 46 22.94 -28.37 25.29
C ALA A 46 21.63 -27.76 25.85
N PHE A 47 21.00 -28.42 26.81
CA PHE A 47 19.85 -27.90 27.56
C PHE A 47 20.23 -27.06 28.80
N ASN A 48 21.51 -26.98 29.15
CA ASN A 48 22.00 -26.23 30.32
C ASN A 48 22.94 -25.07 29.94
N GLU A 49 23.74 -25.19 28.88
CA GLU A 49 24.63 -24.13 28.37
C GLU A 49 24.66 -24.12 26.83
N GLU A 50 25.01 -22.98 26.22
CA GLU A 50 25.07 -22.83 24.76
C GLU A 50 26.13 -23.73 24.12
N ALA A 51 25.70 -24.60 23.21
CA ALA A 51 26.49 -25.72 22.70
C ALA A 51 27.61 -25.27 21.74
N ASN A 52 28.80 -25.05 22.29
CA ASN A 52 30.03 -24.90 21.51
C ASN A 52 30.43 -26.23 20.84
N GLU A 53 30.85 -26.18 19.56
CA GLU A 53 31.32 -27.35 18.79
C GLU A 53 32.54 -28.08 19.41
N LYS A 54 33.23 -27.42 20.34
CA LYS A 54 34.36 -27.97 21.11
C LYS A 54 33.96 -29.11 22.07
N SER A 55 32.66 -29.33 22.31
CA SER A 55 32.14 -30.37 23.19
C SER A 55 32.10 -31.79 22.58
N PHE A 56 32.08 -31.91 21.23
CA PHE A 56 31.99 -33.22 20.57
C PHE A 56 33.15 -34.19 20.94
N PRO A 57 34.43 -33.76 20.96
CA PRO A 57 35.54 -34.64 21.33
C PRO A 57 35.51 -35.07 22.79
N GLU A 58 35.01 -34.22 23.70
CA GLU A 58 35.01 -34.47 25.15
C GLU A 58 34.04 -35.60 25.53
N ILE A 59 32.84 -35.61 24.96
CA ILE A 59 31.89 -36.71 25.12
C ILE A 59 32.49 -38.00 24.55
N GLY A 60 33.08 -37.96 23.34
CA GLY A 60 33.78 -39.11 22.78
C GLY A 60 34.91 -39.64 23.66
N TRP A 61 35.62 -38.75 24.35
CA TRP A 61 36.67 -39.10 25.30
C TRP A 61 36.14 -39.73 26.58
N LYS A 62 34.97 -39.32 27.11
CA LYS A 62 34.32 -40.02 28.24
C LYS A 62 34.10 -41.51 27.96
N PHE A 63 33.55 -41.87 26.79
CA PHE A 63 33.35 -43.28 26.42
C PHE A 63 34.67 -44.05 26.27
N LYS A 64 35.73 -43.38 25.79
CA LYS A 64 37.08 -43.95 25.72
C LYS A 64 37.71 -44.17 27.09
N GLN A 65 37.52 -43.24 28.04
CA GLN A 65 37.96 -43.41 29.42
C GLN A 65 37.21 -44.55 30.13
N ALA A 66 35.90 -44.65 29.94
CA ALA A 66 35.08 -45.74 30.50
C ALA A 66 35.55 -47.14 30.03
N TYR A 67 36.04 -47.27 28.79
CA TYR A 67 36.61 -48.53 28.30
C TYR A 67 37.94 -48.91 28.98
N VAL A 68 38.67 -47.95 29.55
CA VAL A 68 39.99 -48.15 30.17
C VAL A 68 39.92 -48.19 31.71
N ASN A 69 38.97 -47.48 32.31
CA ASN A 69 38.82 -47.37 33.76
C ASN A 69 37.37 -47.68 34.21
N LYS A 70 37.21 -48.69 35.08
CA LYS A 70 35.90 -49.09 35.59
C LYS A 70 35.23 -48.03 36.46
N ASP A 71 35.98 -47.20 37.19
CA ASP A 71 35.39 -46.09 37.96
C ASP A 71 34.80 -45.02 37.01
N SER A 72 35.47 -44.76 35.89
CA SER A 72 34.96 -43.89 34.83
C SER A 72 33.72 -44.49 34.15
N ALA A 73 33.65 -45.82 34.01
CA ALA A 73 32.46 -46.50 33.50
C ALA A 73 31.27 -46.43 34.48
N VAL A 74 31.47 -46.67 35.78
CA VAL A 74 30.44 -46.49 36.83
C VAL A 74 29.87 -45.08 36.78
N ASN A 75 30.75 -44.07 36.74
CA ASN A 75 30.34 -42.67 36.66
C ASN A 75 29.53 -42.38 35.38
N LEU A 76 30.03 -42.80 34.21
CA LEU A 76 29.33 -42.61 32.92
C LEU A 76 27.96 -43.31 32.89
N ILE A 77 27.86 -44.54 33.41
CA ILE A 77 26.60 -45.30 33.51
C ILE A 77 25.63 -44.54 34.42
N SER A 78 26.07 -44.08 35.61
CA SER A 78 25.21 -43.33 36.53
C SER A 78 24.76 -41.96 35.98
N GLU A 79 25.60 -41.28 35.19
CA GLU A 79 25.24 -40.03 34.50
C GLU A 79 24.09 -40.29 33.51
N ILE A 80 24.21 -41.35 32.70
CA ILE A 80 23.20 -41.77 31.72
C ILE A 80 21.91 -42.26 32.42
N GLU A 81 22.00 -43.05 33.50
CA GLU A 81 20.85 -43.50 34.29
C GLU A 81 20.04 -42.34 34.86
N ASN A 82 20.71 -41.30 35.39
CA ASN A 82 20.04 -40.11 35.91
C ASN A 82 19.34 -39.31 34.80
N ILE A 83 19.90 -39.26 33.59
CA ILE A 83 19.24 -38.63 32.43
C ILE A 83 18.00 -39.44 32.01
N PHE A 84 18.09 -40.77 31.96
CA PHE A 84 16.93 -41.61 31.65
C PHE A 84 15.86 -41.56 32.74
N LEU A 85 16.21 -41.49 34.03
CA LEU A 85 15.24 -41.25 35.11
C LEU A 85 14.48 -39.94 34.94
N LYS A 86 15.15 -38.85 34.52
CA LYS A 86 14.47 -37.58 34.22
C LYS A 86 13.53 -37.67 33.00
N LYS A 87 13.89 -38.45 31.98
CA LYS A 87 13.07 -38.66 30.76
C LYS A 87 11.99 -39.76 30.92
N TRP A 88 12.01 -40.57 31.97
CA TRP A 88 11.13 -41.74 32.15
C TRP A 88 9.86 -41.42 32.96
N ASN A 89 8.69 -41.80 32.44
CA ASN A 89 7.43 -41.79 33.19
C ASN A 89 7.11 -43.19 33.71
N PRO A 90 7.35 -43.50 34.99
CA PRO A 90 7.18 -44.85 35.53
C PRO A 90 5.70 -45.29 35.58
N TYR A 91 4.77 -44.32 35.66
CA TYR A 91 3.33 -44.55 35.77
C TYR A 91 2.66 -44.96 34.44
N ASN A 92 3.41 -45.12 33.34
CA ASN A 92 2.82 -45.55 32.07
C ASN A 92 2.30 -47.00 32.15
N THR A 93 0.97 -47.15 31.99
CA THR A 93 0.20 -48.40 32.05
C THR A 93 -0.20 -48.97 30.68
N GLU A 94 0.27 -48.41 29.56
CA GLU A 94 0.03 -49.00 28.23
C GLU A 94 0.53 -50.45 28.15
N PRO A 95 -0.14 -51.36 27.41
CA PRO A 95 0.38 -52.71 27.16
C PRO A 95 1.76 -52.72 26.48
N ARG A 96 2.07 -51.67 25.69
CA ARG A 96 3.37 -51.47 25.06
C ARG A 96 4.39 -50.74 25.96
N ALA A 97 4.01 -50.31 27.16
CA ALA A 97 4.91 -49.60 28.07
C ALA A 97 6.14 -50.42 28.42
N VAL A 98 6.00 -51.73 28.67
CA VAL A 98 7.13 -52.62 28.98
C VAL A 98 8.16 -52.63 27.85
N PHE A 99 7.71 -52.65 26.58
CA PHE A 99 8.60 -52.60 25.42
C PHE A 99 9.29 -51.22 25.31
N LYS A 100 8.53 -50.13 25.47
CA LYS A 100 9.09 -48.75 25.50
C LYS A 100 10.13 -48.59 26.62
N ASP A 101 9.83 -49.09 27.81
CA ASP A 101 10.72 -49.11 28.97
C ASP A 101 12.00 -49.89 28.66
N THR A 102 11.91 -51.09 28.08
CA THR A 102 13.11 -51.86 27.70
C THR A 102 13.93 -51.19 26.59
N VAL A 103 13.32 -50.55 25.60
CA VAL A 103 14.06 -49.83 24.55
C VAL A 103 14.76 -48.59 25.12
N LEU A 104 14.12 -47.89 26.07
CA LEU A 104 14.70 -46.72 26.74
C LEU A 104 15.93 -47.09 27.59
N TRP A 105 15.87 -48.18 28.35
CA TRP A 105 16.94 -48.62 29.23
C TRP A 105 18.00 -49.50 28.56
N MET A 106 17.77 -49.96 27.31
CA MET A 106 18.72 -50.79 26.56
C MET A 106 20.15 -50.21 26.51
N PRO A 107 20.39 -48.90 26.25
CA PRO A 107 21.75 -48.37 26.21
C PRO A 107 22.48 -48.50 27.55
N VAL A 108 21.80 -48.26 28.68
CA VAL A 108 22.38 -48.44 30.03
C VAL A 108 22.81 -49.88 30.22
N MET A 109 21.89 -50.83 30.01
CA MET A 109 22.14 -52.24 30.28
C MET A 109 23.18 -52.83 29.31
N THR A 110 23.21 -52.41 28.05
CA THR A 110 24.27 -52.81 27.10
C THR A 110 25.63 -52.23 27.49
N LEU A 111 25.70 -50.98 27.94
CA LEU A 111 26.97 -50.37 28.38
C LEU A 111 27.50 -50.99 29.68
N SER A 112 26.63 -51.34 30.63
CA SER A 112 27.04 -52.02 31.86
C SER A 112 27.64 -53.41 31.59
N HIS A 113 27.05 -54.17 30.65
CA HIS A 113 27.62 -55.43 30.18
C HIS A 113 28.92 -55.22 29.38
N LEU A 114 29.00 -54.19 28.53
CA LEU A 114 30.19 -53.89 27.71
C LEU A 114 31.43 -53.51 28.54
N TYR A 115 31.23 -52.77 29.64
CA TYR A 115 32.31 -52.30 30.52
C TYR A 115 32.56 -53.24 31.72
N GLU A 116 31.83 -54.35 31.84
CA GLU A 116 31.85 -55.26 33.00
C GLU A 116 31.65 -54.49 34.33
N VAL A 117 30.49 -53.84 34.47
CA VAL A 117 30.06 -53.03 35.63
C VAL A 117 28.59 -53.34 35.98
N GLU A 118 28.24 -53.32 37.27
CA GLU A 118 26.84 -53.47 37.72
C GLU A 118 25.97 -52.25 37.34
N ALA A 119 24.81 -52.49 36.72
CA ALA A 119 23.81 -51.44 36.46
C ALA A 119 22.99 -51.11 37.72
N GLY A 120 22.49 -49.87 37.81
CA GLY A 120 21.73 -49.38 38.94
C GLY A 120 20.34 -50.01 39.08
N ASN A 121 19.94 -50.28 40.32
CA ASN A 121 18.61 -50.84 40.66
C ASN A 121 17.42 -49.88 40.42
N LEU A 122 17.63 -48.71 39.80
CA LEU A 122 16.72 -47.57 39.88
C LEU A 122 15.34 -47.88 39.27
N TYR A 123 15.30 -48.48 38.08
CA TYR A 123 14.06 -48.95 37.45
C TYR A 123 13.31 -50.00 38.30
N LEU A 124 14.03 -50.99 38.85
CA LEU A 124 13.45 -52.05 39.67
C LEU A 124 12.90 -51.50 41.01
N ASN A 125 13.57 -50.51 41.60
CA ASN A 125 13.12 -49.85 42.82
C ASN A 125 11.80 -49.10 42.62
N GLU A 126 11.64 -48.36 41.51
CA GLU A 126 10.37 -47.68 41.22
C GLU A 126 9.25 -48.68 40.89
N CYS A 127 9.55 -49.75 40.15
CA CYS A 127 8.58 -50.84 39.93
C CYS A 127 8.13 -51.48 41.25
N ALA A 128 9.05 -51.68 42.21
CA ALA A 128 8.74 -52.22 43.54
C ALA A 128 7.89 -51.25 44.37
N LYS A 129 8.27 -49.97 44.46
CA LYS A 129 7.46 -48.92 45.13
C LYS A 129 6.02 -48.89 44.61
N GLN A 130 5.84 -49.03 43.30
CA GLN A 130 4.53 -49.02 42.62
C GLN A 130 3.82 -50.39 42.62
N ASN A 131 4.40 -51.43 43.24
CA ASN A 131 3.92 -52.82 43.23
C ASN A 131 3.75 -53.45 41.83
N ASN A 132 4.44 -52.94 40.80
CA ASN A 132 4.31 -53.41 39.42
C ASN A 132 5.15 -54.67 39.18
N TRP A 133 4.70 -55.78 39.76
CA TRP A 133 5.37 -57.08 39.74
C TRP A 133 5.64 -57.60 38.32
N PHE A 134 4.76 -57.29 37.36
CA PHE A 134 4.91 -57.74 35.98
C PHE A 134 6.06 -57.01 35.26
N LYS A 135 6.09 -55.66 35.30
CA LYS A 135 7.24 -54.88 34.78
C LYS A 135 8.54 -55.31 35.46
N PHE A 136 8.52 -55.47 36.78
CA PHE A 136 9.68 -55.85 37.59
C PHE A 136 10.31 -57.18 37.13
N LEU A 137 9.51 -58.24 36.99
CA LEU A 137 10.00 -59.56 36.59
C LEU A 137 10.41 -59.60 35.12
N VAL A 138 9.62 -59.01 34.21
CA VAL A 138 9.92 -59.03 32.77
C VAL A 138 11.19 -58.25 32.45
N PHE A 139 11.40 -57.08 33.07
CA PHE A 139 12.63 -56.30 32.90
C PHE A 139 13.86 -57.04 33.44
N SER A 140 13.73 -57.64 34.64
CA SER A 140 14.80 -58.46 35.23
C SER A 140 15.20 -59.63 34.33
N GLN A 141 14.24 -60.28 33.69
CA GLN A 141 14.47 -61.41 32.79
C GLN A 141 15.01 -60.97 31.41
N ILE A 142 14.55 -59.85 30.84
CA ILE A 142 15.04 -59.37 29.53
C ILE A 142 16.52 -58.98 29.59
N PHE A 143 16.95 -58.32 30.68
CA PHE A 143 18.33 -57.90 30.86
C PHE A 143 19.18 -58.84 31.74
N GLN A 144 18.66 -60.05 32.05
CA GLN A 144 19.35 -61.08 32.83
C GLN A 144 20.02 -60.56 34.13
N ILE A 145 19.30 -59.68 34.85
CA ILE A 145 19.84 -58.98 36.03
C ILE A 145 20.17 -59.99 37.14
N PRO A 146 21.35 -59.91 37.80
CA PRO A 146 21.79 -60.87 38.81
C PRO A 146 20.74 -61.16 39.90
N LYS A 147 20.59 -62.44 40.28
CA LYS A 147 19.53 -62.88 41.19
C LYS A 147 19.53 -62.14 42.54
N GLU A 148 20.70 -61.89 43.12
CA GLU A 148 20.84 -61.17 44.39
C GLU A 148 20.36 -59.71 44.27
N GLN A 149 20.68 -59.07 43.15
CA GLN A 149 20.25 -57.72 42.82
C GLN A 149 18.72 -57.64 42.71
N VAL A 150 18.08 -58.58 42.00
CA VAL A 150 16.62 -58.67 41.88
C VAL A 150 15.96 -58.91 43.25
N LEU A 151 16.49 -59.83 44.07
CA LEU A 151 15.95 -60.09 45.43
C LEU A 151 16.06 -58.87 46.35
N LYS A 152 17.17 -58.12 46.26
CA LYS A 152 17.39 -56.87 47.03
C LYS A 152 16.45 -55.73 46.61
N ALA A 153 15.93 -55.75 45.38
CA ALA A 153 14.86 -54.86 44.94
C ALA A 153 13.45 -55.40 45.28
N ALA A 154 13.25 -56.72 45.28
CA ALA A 154 11.95 -57.36 45.58
C ALA A 154 11.48 -57.12 47.02
N SER A 155 12.40 -56.96 47.98
CA SER A 155 12.07 -56.60 49.37
C SER A 155 11.45 -55.20 49.52
N ARG A 156 11.57 -54.33 48.49
CA ARG A 156 11.09 -52.94 48.48
C ARG A 156 9.65 -52.79 47.96
N PHE A 157 8.93 -53.90 47.77
CA PHE A 157 7.52 -53.86 47.38
C PHE A 157 6.64 -53.34 48.52
N SER A 158 5.90 -52.27 48.27
CA SER A 158 5.01 -51.61 49.25
C SER A 158 3.85 -52.51 49.73
N ASN A 159 3.52 -53.57 48.98
CA ASN A 159 2.60 -54.63 49.36
C ASN A 159 3.38 -55.85 49.86
N SER A 160 3.25 -56.12 51.17
CA SER A 160 3.91 -57.23 51.87
C SER A 160 3.60 -58.62 51.28
N CYS A 161 2.38 -58.85 50.80
CA CYS A 161 1.98 -60.12 50.19
C CYS A 161 2.70 -60.33 48.85
N ILE A 162 2.76 -59.27 48.02
CA ILE A 162 3.47 -59.33 46.72
C ILE A 162 4.98 -59.51 46.95
N SER A 163 5.56 -58.75 47.89
CA SER A 163 6.97 -58.87 48.32
C SER A 163 7.31 -60.32 48.71
N TYR A 164 6.47 -60.94 49.55
CA TYR A 164 6.61 -62.32 50.00
C TYR A 164 6.52 -63.33 48.85
N HIS A 165 5.49 -63.24 48.00
CA HIS A 165 5.28 -64.17 46.89
C HIS A 165 6.40 -64.11 45.84
N ILE A 166 6.86 -62.91 45.46
CA ILE A 166 7.97 -62.73 44.51
C ILE A 166 9.26 -63.32 45.09
N SER A 167 9.61 -62.95 46.33
CA SER A 167 10.84 -63.40 46.99
C SER A 167 10.86 -64.93 47.16
N HIS A 168 9.73 -65.54 47.50
CA HIS A 168 9.59 -67.00 47.62
C HIS A 168 9.67 -67.73 46.28
N ALA A 169 9.08 -67.16 45.22
CA ALA A 169 9.14 -67.72 43.87
C ALA A 169 10.57 -67.71 43.29
N LEU A 170 11.26 -66.57 43.36
CA LEU A 170 12.64 -66.39 42.87
C LEU A 170 13.65 -67.22 43.66
N ASN A 171 13.41 -67.46 44.95
CA ASN A 171 14.25 -68.35 45.75
C ASN A 171 14.12 -69.83 45.36
N ARG A 172 12.96 -70.28 44.87
CA ARG A 172 12.70 -71.70 44.52
C ARG A 172 13.03 -72.11 43.09
N ARG A 173 13.31 -71.18 42.17
CA ARG A 173 13.67 -71.49 40.77
C ARG A 173 14.92 -70.73 40.33
N SER A 174 16.03 -71.44 40.13
CA SER A 174 17.28 -70.89 39.58
C SER A 174 17.23 -70.62 38.08
N ALA A 175 16.44 -71.41 37.32
CA ALA A 175 16.45 -71.42 35.85
C ALA A 175 15.76 -70.22 35.14
N LEU A 176 15.66 -69.05 35.78
CA LEU A 176 15.04 -67.84 35.21
C LEU A 176 16.01 -66.68 34.98
N LEU A 177 17.23 -66.76 35.53
CA LEU A 177 18.32 -65.79 35.39
C LEU A 177 19.62 -66.58 35.19
N TYR A 178 20.48 -66.17 34.26
CA TYR A 178 21.63 -66.94 33.80
C TYR A 178 22.94 -66.47 34.44
N ASP A 179 23.53 -67.30 35.32
CA ASP A 179 24.78 -66.98 36.03
C ASP A 179 26.01 -67.07 35.10
N VAL A 180 26.42 -65.97 34.48
CA VAL A 180 27.68 -65.86 33.73
C VAL A 180 28.47 -64.57 34.07
N ALA A 181 29.78 -64.76 34.28
CA ALA A 181 30.85 -63.75 34.22
C ALA A 181 30.98 -62.69 35.34
N TYR A 182 31.15 -63.12 36.59
CA TYR A 182 32.20 -62.53 37.45
C TYR A 182 33.13 -63.60 38.01
N LYS A 183 34.26 -63.84 37.31
CA LYS A 183 35.28 -64.81 37.74
C LYS A 183 36.32 -64.18 38.68
N ALA A 184 35.85 -63.61 39.79
CA ALA A 184 36.72 -63.14 40.87
C ALA A 184 37.37 -64.35 41.59
N LYS A 185 38.70 -64.31 41.77
CA LYS A 185 39.45 -65.40 42.43
C LYS A 185 39.51 -65.21 43.96
N THR A 186 38.66 -65.87 44.73
CA THR A 186 38.90 -66.09 46.17
C THR A 186 38.12 -67.27 46.77
N SER A 187 38.68 -67.87 47.83
CA SER A 187 38.04 -68.68 48.88
C SER A 187 37.17 -69.91 48.51
N THR A 188 37.81 -71.08 48.60
CA THR A 188 37.37 -72.28 49.35
C THR A 188 36.00 -72.94 49.09
N VAL A 189 36.06 -74.01 48.29
CA VAL A 189 35.37 -75.32 48.43
C VAL A 189 34.42 -75.49 49.63
N LEU A 190 33.14 -75.72 49.33
CA LEU A 190 32.28 -76.68 50.05
C LEU A 190 31.59 -77.61 49.04
N LYS A 191 31.37 -78.87 49.42
CA LYS A 191 30.87 -79.92 48.53
C LYS A 191 29.34 -79.83 48.38
N SER A 192 28.84 -79.92 47.15
CA SER A 192 27.44 -80.21 46.88
C SER A 192 27.15 -81.70 47.07
N GLU A 193 26.46 -82.08 48.15
CA GLU A 193 25.83 -83.41 48.24
C GLU A 193 24.64 -83.48 47.28
N GLU A 194 24.71 -84.36 46.28
CA GLU A 194 23.52 -84.71 45.47
C GLU A 194 22.54 -85.51 46.33
N ARG A 195 21.55 -84.84 46.92
CA ARG A 195 20.49 -85.50 47.69
C ARG A 195 19.45 -86.11 46.77
N ASP A 196 19.71 -87.37 46.46
CA ASP A 196 18.89 -88.35 45.73
C ASP A 196 17.38 -88.26 46.05
N MET A 197 16.66 -87.49 45.22
CA MET A 197 15.22 -87.17 45.35
C MET A 197 14.32 -88.41 45.41
N ARG A 198 14.80 -89.59 44.99
CA ARG A 198 14.03 -90.84 45.09
C ARG A 198 13.75 -91.24 46.55
N LYS A 199 14.68 -90.99 47.48
CA LYS A 199 14.59 -91.51 48.86
C LYS A 199 13.55 -90.80 49.73
N SER A 200 13.29 -89.50 49.50
CA SER A 200 12.29 -88.72 50.26
C SER A 200 10.84 -88.97 49.83
N LEU A 201 10.64 -89.57 48.64
CA LEU A 201 9.30 -89.94 48.14
C LEU A 201 8.82 -91.26 48.74
N TYR A 202 9.68 -92.28 48.83
CA TYR A 202 9.31 -93.58 49.43
C TYR A 202 8.95 -93.48 50.92
N SER A 203 9.60 -92.57 51.67
CA SER A 203 9.24 -92.31 53.08
C SER A 203 7.87 -91.66 53.27
N ARG A 204 7.27 -91.08 52.22
CA ARG A 204 6.00 -90.35 52.29
C ARG A 204 4.77 -91.18 51.89
N ILE A 205 4.97 -92.45 51.49
CA ILE A 205 3.94 -93.36 50.95
C ILE A 205 3.76 -94.63 51.83
N GLY A 206 4.37 -94.67 53.02
CA GLY A 206 3.92 -95.54 54.11
C GLY A 206 4.31 -97.03 54.04
N VAL A 207 5.21 -97.44 53.17
CA VAL A 207 5.72 -98.83 53.10
C VAL A 207 6.84 -99.04 54.11
N LYS A 208 6.73 -100.06 54.98
CA LYS A 208 7.73 -100.38 56.04
C LYS A 208 8.56 -101.63 55.74
N GLN A 209 9.88 -101.46 55.77
CA GLN A 209 10.91 -102.46 56.12
C GLN A 209 11.95 -101.73 56.99
N GLY A 210 12.61 -102.32 57.99
CA GLY A 210 12.43 -103.66 58.56
C GLY A 210 13.62 -104.02 59.48
N ALA A 211 13.43 -103.90 60.81
CA ALA A 211 14.47 -104.03 61.86
C ALA A 211 15.58 -102.93 61.81
N SER A 212 16.33 -102.63 62.89
CA SER A 212 16.36 -103.18 64.26
C SER A 212 16.58 -102.11 65.35
N SER A 213 16.17 -102.43 66.58
CA SER A 213 16.57 -101.91 67.92
C SER A 213 17.81 -100.99 68.04
N VAL A 214 17.89 -100.03 68.98
CA VAL A 214 17.65 -100.20 70.44
C VAL A 214 16.88 -99.03 71.12
N GLU A 215 16.24 -99.41 72.23
CA GLU A 215 15.52 -98.71 73.33
C GLU A 215 16.17 -97.39 73.86
N LEU A 216 15.62 -96.56 74.77
CA LEU A 216 14.60 -96.63 75.87
C LEU A 216 13.86 -95.25 75.95
N LYS A 217 12.69 -95.01 76.59
CA LYS A 217 11.63 -95.84 77.24
C LYS A 217 10.30 -95.04 77.32
N LYS A 218 9.19 -95.73 77.02
CA LYS A 218 7.82 -95.67 77.62
C LYS A 218 7.04 -94.34 77.82
N SER A 219 6.00 -94.26 76.98
CA SER A 219 4.57 -93.88 77.18
C SER A 219 3.88 -94.54 78.41
N PRO A 220 2.54 -94.48 78.65
CA PRO A 220 1.38 -93.99 77.85
C PRO A 220 0.56 -92.92 78.63
N GLU A 221 -0.74 -92.57 78.45
CA GLU A 221 -1.98 -93.08 77.77
C GLU A 221 -2.65 -91.88 77.02
N GLN A 222 -3.74 -91.89 76.22
CA GLN A 222 -5.01 -92.66 76.09
C GLN A 222 -6.01 -92.46 77.26
N ASP A 223 -7.33 -92.33 77.08
CA ASP A 223 -8.20 -92.12 75.89
C ASP A 223 -9.54 -91.46 76.32
N GLU A 224 -10.45 -91.21 75.37
CA GLU A 224 -11.94 -91.09 75.52
C GLU A 224 -12.67 -89.88 76.19
N ASP A 225 -13.72 -89.45 75.46
CA ASP A 225 -15.08 -89.00 75.81
C ASP A 225 -15.45 -87.83 76.78
N ARG A 226 -16.12 -86.84 76.14
CA ARG A 226 -17.45 -86.26 76.46
C ARG A 226 -17.70 -85.16 77.52
N SER A 227 -18.62 -84.28 77.08
CA SER A 227 -19.61 -83.50 77.85
C SER A 227 -19.17 -82.48 78.90
N SER A 228 -19.07 -81.22 78.44
CA SER A 228 -19.79 -80.06 78.98
C SER A 228 -19.87 -79.81 80.50
N ILE A 229 -19.38 -78.64 80.93
CA ILE A 229 -20.23 -77.49 81.31
C ILE A 229 -19.38 -76.21 81.29
N ALA A 230 -20.01 -75.04 81.35
CA ALA A 230 -19.39 -73.73 81.07
C ALA A 230 -18.59 -73.13 82.25
N THR A 231 -17.75 -72.14 81.90
CA THR A 231 -17.13 -71.11 82.79
C THR A 231 -16.14 -71.60 83.86
N GLU A 232 -15.13 -70.85 84.31
CA GLU A 232 -14.84 -69.40 84.18
C GLU A 232 -13.42 -69.10 83.62
N GLU A 233 -13.13 -67.83 83.33
CA GLU A 233 -11.82 -67.33 82.90
C GLU A 233 -10.85 -67.14 84.09
N THR A 234 -9.54 -67.35 83.89
CA THR A 234 -8.53 -66.26 83.95
C THR A 234 -7.07 -66.73 83.77
N SER A 235 -6.22 -65.76 83.40
CA SER A 235 -4.77 -65.66 83.73
C SER A 235 -3.73 -66.62 83.10
N SER A 236 -3.61 -66.59 81.76
CA SER A 236 -2.25 -66.59 81.13
C SER A 236 -2.18 -65.72 79.86
N SER A 237 -2.33 -64.40 80.04
CA SER A 237 -2.35 -63.41 78.95
C SER A 237 -0.99 -63.22 78.25
N SER A 238 -0.76 -63.85 77.07
CA SER A 238 0.40 -63.52 76.21
C SER A 238 0.35 -63.92 74.72
N SER A 239 -0.78 -64.37 74.14
CA SER A 239 -0.80 -64.90 72.75
C SER A 239 -1.85 -64.33 71.77
N ASP A 240 -2.90 -63.63 72.22
CA ASP A 240 -3.92 -63.07 71.31
C ASP A 240 -3.41 -61.96 70.38
N ILE A 241 -2.34 -61.26 70.80
CA ILE A 241 -1.67 -60.25 69.98
C ILE A 241 -1.09 -60.89 68.71
N ASP A 242 -0.51 -62.08 68.83
CA ASP A 242 0.18 -62.73 67.72
C ASP A 242 -0.82 -63.38 66.74
N LEU A 243 -1.90 -63.98 67.27
CA LEU A 243 -3.02 -64.48 66.47
C LEU A 243 -3.69 -63.37 65.66
N ARG A 244 -3.98 -62.21 66.26
CA ARG A 244 -4.46 -61.03 65.50
C ARG A 244 -3.42 -60.60 64.46
N SER A 245 -2.12 -60.58 64.79
CA SER A 245 -1.04 -60.25 63.85
C SER A 245 -0.96 -61.19 62.64
N PHE A 246 -1.36 -62.45 62.78
CA PHE A 246 -1.43 -63.45 61.71
C PHE A 246 -2.70 -63.30 60.86
N VAL A 247 -3.87 -63.21 61.51
CA VAL A 247 -5.19 -63.06 60.88
C VAL A 247 -5.26 -61.82 59.98
N LEU A 248 -4.65 -60.71 60.40
CA LEU A 248 -4.61 -59.45 59.64
C LEU A 248 -3.78 -59.51 58.34
N LYS A 249 -3.20 -60.67 57.97
CA LYS A 249 -2.38 -60.85 56.75
C LYS A 249 -3.03 -61.75 55.68
N ASP A 250 -4.06 -62.52 56.00
CA ASP A 250 -4.77 -63.39 55.04
C ASP A 250 -6.22 -62.92 54.78
N LEU A 251 -6.58 -62.85 53.50
CA LEU A 251 -7.89 -62.39 53.03
C LEU A 251 -9.02 -63.36 53.39
N PHE A 252 -8.76 -64.67 53.36
CA PHE A 252 -9.79 -65.67 53.69
C PHE A 252 -10.13 -65.66 55.18
N SER A 253 -9.11 -65.55 56.03
CA SER A 253 -9.25 -65.38 57.48
C SER A 253 -10.08 -64.14 57.85
N GLN A 254 -9.88 -63.03 57.13
CA GLN A 254 -10.65 -61.77 57.33
C GLN A 254 -12.12 -61.92 56.92
N LEU A 255 -12.39 -62.57 55.79
CA LEU A 255 -13.76 -62.82 55.32
C LEU A 255 -14.54 -63.77 56.23
N LEU A 256 -13.88 -64.76 56.82
CA LEU A 256 -14.50 -65.75 57.70
C LEU A 256 -14.92 -65.12 59.05
N LEU A 257 -14.10 -64.21 59.59
CA LEU A 257 -14.47 -63.40 60.76
C LEU A 257 -15.65 -62.47 60.48
N ALA A 258 -15.67 -61.79 59.33
CA ALA A 258 -16.79 -60.92 58.97
C ALA A 258 -18.14 -61.66 58.93
N HIS A 259 -18.18 -62.86 58.33
CA HIS A 259 -19.38 -63.70 58.29
C HIS A 259 -19.84 -64.22 59.65
N SER A 260 -19.02 -64.11 60.71
CA SER A 260 -19.40 -64.49 62.09
C SER A 260 -20.03 -63.34 62.89
N SER A 261 -20.20 -62.15 62.30
CA SER A 261 -20.80 -60.97 62.94
C SER A 261 -22.23 -60.69 62.44
N GLU A 262 -23.03 -60.02 63.26
CA GLU A 262 -24.44 -59.67 62.93
C GLU A 262 -24.55 -58.71 61.72
N THR A 263 -23.54 -57.86 61.52
CA THR A 263 -23.43 -56.93 60.38
C THR A 263 -22.12 -57.17 59.60
N PRO A 264 -22.03 -58.22 58.74
CA PRO A 264 -20.77 -58.58 58.06
C PRO A 264 -20.14 -57.45 57.24
N TRP A 265 -20.95 -56.60 56.62
CA TRP A 265 -20.47 -55.43 55.89
C TRP A 265 -19.81 -54.39 56.81
N GLU A 266 -20.34 -54.16 58.01
CA GLU A 266 -19.81 -53.19 58.98
C GLU A 266 -18.45 -53.66 59.51
N CYS A 267 -18.34 -54.94 59.86
CA CYS A 267 -17.07 -55.57 60.24
C CYS A 267 -16.00 -55.43 59.13
N LEU A 268 -16.39 -55.60 57.86
CA LEU A 268 -15.50 -55.40 56.71
C LEU A 268 -15.10 -53.93 56.50
N LEU A 269 -15.96 -52.95 56.80
CA LEU A 269 -15.59 -51.53 56.73
C LEU A 269 -14.66 -51.11 57.87
N HIS A 270 -14.86 -51.63 59.10
CA HIS A 270 -13.96 -51.38 60.22
C HIS A 270 -12.57 -52.00 59.98
N THR A 271 -12.50 -53.27 59.57
CA THR A 271 -11.23 -53.92 59.21
C THR A 271 -10.57 -53.29 57.98
N SER A 272 -11.34 -52.82 56.99
CA SER A 272 -10.82 -51.99 55.88
C SER A 272 -10.14 -50.71 56.39
N PHE A 273 -10.74 -50.02 57.37
CA PHE A 273 -10.17 -48.83 57.98
C PHE A 273 -8.91 -49.12 58.80
N GLU A 274 -8.85 -50.23 59.54
CA GLU A 274 -7.69 -50.59 60.36
C GLU A 274 -6.50 -51.05 59.51
N ILE A 275 -6.73 -51.99 58.59
CA ILE A 275 -5.69 -52.59 57.73
C ILE A 275 -5.31 -51.65 56.56
N LYS A 276 -6.10 -50.60 56.31
CA LYS A 276 -6.04 -49.74 55.11
C LYS A 276 -6.11 -50.55 53.81
N ASN A 277 -6.97 -51.58 53.80
CA ASN A 277 -7.16 -52.51 52.67
C ASN A 277 -8.51 -52.29 51.97
N PRO A 278 -8.56 -51.54 50.84
CA PRO A 278 -9.80 -51.16 50.17
C PRO A 278 -10.54 -52.36 49.55
N ALA A 279 -9.89 -53.51 49.34
CA ALA A 279 -10.56 -54.70 48.82
C ALA A 279 -11.72 -55.15 49.72
N LEU A 280 -11.57 -55.01 51.04
CA LEU A 280 -12.59 -55.34 52.03
C LEU A 280 -13.83 -54.43 51.89
N ALA A 281 -13.66 -53.16 51.49
CA ALA A 281 -14.78 -52.25 51.27
C ALA A 281 -15.57 -52.51 49.96
N ILE A 282 -14.96 -53.16 48.95
CA ILE A 282 -15.72 -53.69 47.80
C ILE A 282 -16.54 -54.89 48.24
N LEU A 283 -15.94 -55.79 49.01
CA LEU A 283 -16.61 -57.01 49.51
C LEU A 283 -17.75 -56.67 50.48
N ALA A 284 -17.60 -55.63 51.31
CA ALA A 284 -18.67 -55.07 52.13
C ALA A 284 -19.89 -54.62 51.30
N ALA A 285 -19.68 -54.09 50.08
CA ALA A 285 -20.74 -53.63 49.20
C ALA A 285 -21.42 -54.73 48.38
N SER A 286 -20.93 -55.98 48.44
CA SER A 286 -21.62 -57.13 47.82
C SER A 286 -22.76 -57.71 48.66
N TYR A 287 -22.98 -57.21 49.88
CA TYR A 287 -24.10 -57.60 50.74
C TYR A 287 -25.32 -56.70 50.47
N HIS A 288 -26.51 -57.30 50.40
CA HIS A 288 -27.75 -56.63 50.00
C HIS A 288 -28.15 -55.46 50.91
N ASP A 289 -27.88 -55.54 52.21
CA ASP A 289 -28.24 -54.51 53.20
C ASP A 289 -27.16 -53.43 53.41
N SER A 290 -26.10 -53.43 52.59
CA SER A 290 -24.94 -52.55 52.81
C SER A 290 -25.17 -51.10 52.35
N PRO A 291 -24.79 -50.09 53.16
CA PRO A 291 -24.86 -48.69 52.76
C PRO A 291 -23.74 -48.38 51.76
N ILE A 292 -24.07 -48.37 50.46
CA ILE A 292 -23.15 -48.05 49.35
C ILE A 292 -22.38 -46.74 49.61
N LYS A 293 -23.03 -45.73 50.21
CA LYS A 293 -22.41 -44.46 50.66
C LYS A 293 -21.14 -44.69 51.50
N SER A 294 -21.27 -45.42 52.60
CA SER A 294 -20.19 -45.64 53.58
C SER A 294 -19.14 -46.63 53.04
N CYS A 295 -19.57 -47.62 52.25
CA CYS A 295 -18.65 -48.53 51.55
C CYS A 295 -17.75 -47.77 50.58
N PHE A 296 -18.32 -46.89 49.75
CA PHE A 296 -17.59 -46.08 48.79
C PHE A 296 -16.69 -45.04 49.48
N PHE A 297 -17.20 -44.35 50.51
CA PHE A 297 -16.39 -43.45 51.34
C PHE A 297 -15.15 -44.16 51.89
N MET A 298 -15.33 -45.34 52.51
CA MET A 298 -14.23 -46.09 53.10
C MET A 298 -13.25 -46.64 52.05
N TRP A 299 -13.76 -47.10 50.90
CA TRP A 299 -12.94 -47.53 49.77
C TRP A 299 -12.04 -46.40 49.24
N LEU A 300 -12.60 -45.21 49.04
CA LEU A 300 -11.86 -44.07 48.51
C LEU A 300 -10.88 -43.52 49.57
N TYR A 301 -11.32 -43.37 50.82
CA TYR A 301 -10.47 -42.92 51.94
C TYR A 301 -9.26 -43.84 52.14
N THR A 302 -9.45 -45.17 52.19
CA THR A 302 -8.34 -46.12 52.42
C THR A 302 -7.37 -46.21 51.24
N ASN A 303 -7.81 -45.91 50.01
CA ASN A 303 -6.90 -45.72 48.87
C ASN A 303 -6.10 -44.41 48.99
N LEU A 304 -6.74 -43.29 49.32
CA LEU A 304 -6.12 -41.96 49.37
C LEU A 304 -5.13 -41.80 50.55
N HIS A 305 -5.44 -42.37 51.72
CA HIS A 305 -4.61 -42.34 52.94
C HIS A 305 -3.21 -42.99 52.75
N ARG A 306 -2.99 -43.75 51.66
CA ARG A 306 -1.71 -44.40 51.36
C ARG A 306 -0.58 -43.42 50.99
N ASN A 307 -0.88 -42.16 50.67
CA ASN A 307 0.10 -41.11 50.44
C ASN A 307 0.23 -40.21 51.68
N GLU A 308 1.43 -40.04 52.23
CA GLU A 308 1.67 -39.23 53.45
C GLU A 308 1.26 -37.76 53.32
N GLY A 309 1.45 -37.14 52.15
CA GLY A 309 1.00 -35.77 51.88
C GLY A 309 -0.53 -35.63 51.90
N ILE A 310 -1.23 -36.60 51.32
CA ILE A 310 -2.71 -36.63 51.29
C ILE A 310 -3.27 -36.92 52.68
N LYS A 311 -2.59 -37.77 53.47
CA LYS A 311 -2.98 -38.10 54.84
C LYS A 311 -3.21 -36.86 55.69
N LYS A 312 -2.31 -35.86 55.65
CA LYS A 312 -2.48 -34.60 56.41
C LYS A 312 -3.74 -33.83 56.01
N GLN A 313 -4.12 -33.82 54.73
CA GLN A 313 -5.36 -33.20 54.26
C GLN A 313 -6.59 -34.00 54.69
N LEU A 314 -6.54 -35.34 54.65
CA LEU A 314 -7.62 -36.21 55.09
C LEU A 314 -7.87 -36.12 56.60
N ASP A 315 -6.80 -36.15 57.41
CA ASP A 315 -6.88 -36.04 58.87
C ASP A 315 -7.42 -34.66 59.30
N ALA A 316 -7.11 -33.60 58.55
CA ALA A 316 -7.65 -32.26 58.77
C ALA A 316 -9.10 -32.10 58.28
N ALA A 317 -9.48 -32.74 57.18
CA ALA A 317 -10.85 -32.70 56.63
C ALA A 317 -11.83 -33.58 57.43
N PHE A 318 -11.34 -34.65 58.07
CA PHE A 318 -12.15 -35.62 58.79
C PHE A 318 -11.54 -36.00 60.17
N PRO A 319 -11.47 -35.08 61.13
CA PRO A 319 -10.83 -35.32 62.43
C PRO A 319 -11.56 -36.34 63.33
N GLN A 320 -12.80 -36.73 63.02
CA GLN A 320 -13.56 -37.78 63.72
C GLN A 320 -14.42 -38.60 62.73
N ILE A 321 -13.80 -39.55 62.01
CA ILE A 321 -14.51 -40.43 61.07
C ILE A 321 -15.41 -41.42 61.81
N ARG A 322 -16.71 -41.43 61.46
CA ARG A 322 -17.65 -42.49 61.84
C ARG A 322 -17.82 -43.43 60.65
N VAL A 323 -17.32 -44.67 60.78
CA VAL A 323 -17.23 -45.66 59.70
C VAL A 323 -18.60 -46.03 59.10
N THR A 324 -19.65 -46.03 59.92
CA THR A 324 -21.02 -46.36 59.54
C THR A 324 -21.79 -45.19 58.91
N ASN A 325 -21.68 -44.00 59.49
CA ASN A 325 -22.50 -42.83 59.12
C ASN A 325 -21.68 -41.78 58.34
N CYS A 326 -21.40 -42.04 57.06
CA CYS A 326 -20.79 -41.08 56.14
C CYS A 326 -21.88 -40.34 55.35
N SER A 327 -21.85 -39.00 55.29
CA SER A 327 -22.83 -38.23 54.51
C SER A 327 -22.48 -38.17 53.02
N ALA A 328 -23.47 -37.87 52.16
CA ALA A 328 -23.24 -37.64 50.74
C ALA A 328 -22.31 -36.43 50.47
N GLU A 329 -22.24 -35.45 51.38
CA GLU A 329 -21.31 -34.32 51.30
C GLU A 329 -19.87 -34.74 51.68
N ASP A 330 -19.70 -35.74 52.55
CA ASP A 330 -18.37 -36.26 52.91
C ASP A 330 -17.74 -37.08 51.77
N VAL A 331 -18.56 -37.80 50.99
CA VAL A 331 -18.13 -38.42 49.72
C VAL A 331 -17.67 -37.34 48.72
N LYS A 332 -18.43 -36.25 48.59
CA LYS A 332 -18.09 -35.08 47.74
C LYS A 332 -16.81 -34.37 48.20
N LYS A 333 -16.55 -34.26 49.51
CA LYS A 333 -15.25 -33.79 50.04
C LYS A 333 -14.09 -34.73 49.67
N LEU A 334 -14.27 -36.05 49.73
CA LEU A 334 -13.24 -37.00 49.27
C LEU A 334 -12.98 -36.89 47.77
N PHE A 335 -13.99 -36.58 46.96
CA PHE A 335 -13.81 -36.34 45.52
C PHE A 335 -12.92 -35.12 45.27
N VAL A 336 -13.15 -34.01 45.99
CA VAL A 336 -12.29 -32.81 45.94
C VAL A 336 -10.84 -33.16 46.28
N VAL A 337 -10.60 -33.87 47.39
CA VAL A 337 -9.25 -34.30 47.80
C VAL A 337 -8.62 -35.26 46.76
N ALA A 338 -9.41 -36.14 46.14
CA ALA A 338 -8.93 -37.03 45.08
C ALA A 338 -8.50 -36.27 43.81
N VAL A 339 -9.29 -35.27 43.38
CA VAL A 339 -9.00 -34.46 42.18
C VAL A 339 -7.79 -33.55 42.42
N GLN A 340 -7.74 -32.83 43.54
CA GLN A 340 -6.61 -31.98 43.93
C GLN A 340 -5.27 -32.74 43.97
N ASN A 341 -5.28 -34.01 44.36
CA ASN A 341 -4.09 -34.86 44.43
C ASN A 341 -3.90 -35.77 43.18
N HIS A 342 -4.53 -35.42 42.05
CA HIS A 342 -4.48 -36.13 40.77
C HIS A 342 -4.88 -37.63 40.81
N LYS A 343 -5.60 -38.09 41.83
CA LYS A 343 -6.03 -39.50 41.99
C LYS A 343 -7.29 -39.85 41.18
N ILE A 344 -7.40 -39.26 39.99
CA ILE A 344 -8.57 -39.36 39.10
C ILE A 344 -8.80 -40.79 38.62
N LEU A 345 -7.75 -41.58 38.40
CA LEU A 345 -7.89 -42.99 38.03
C LEU A 345 -8.46 -43.85 39.18
N THR A 346 -8.13 -43.53 40.44
CA THR A 346 -8.76 -44.15 41.61
C THR A 346 -10.21 -43.71 41.76
N LEU A 347 -10.50 -42.42 41.57
CA LEU A 347 -11.86 -41.88 41.61
C LEU A 347 -12.76 -42.53 40.53
N TRP A 348 -12.23 -42.70 39.31
CA TRP A 348 -12.89 -43.39 38.20
C TRP A 348 -13.23 -44.85 38.54
N GLN A 349 -12.26 -45.60 39.09
CA GLN A 349 -12.49 -46.98 39.55
C GLN A 349 -13.59 -47.04 40.62
N GLY A 350 -13.58 -46.11 41.57
CA GLY A 350 -14.62 -46.02 42.60
C GLY A 350 -16.01 -45.75 42.02
N VAL A 351 -16.16 -44.75 41.16
CA VAL A 351 -17.46 -44.46 40.52
C VAL A 351 -17.91 -45.60 39.61
N LEU A 352 -17.00 -46.30 38.93
CA LEU A 352 -17.31 -47.51 38.16
C LEU A 352 -17.80 -48.67 39.05
N PHE A 353 -17.31 -48.82 40.28
CA PHE A 353 -17.75 -49.89 41.19
C PHE A 353 -19.03 -49.56 41.96
N PHE A 354 -19.25 -48.30 42.34
CA PHE A 354 -20.33 -47.92 43.27
C PHE A 354 -21.44 -47.05 42.67
N LEU A 355 -21.23 -46.41 41.51
CA LEU A 355 -22.15 -45.43 40.90
C LEU A 355 -22.18 -45.50 39.35
N SER A 356 -22.05 -46.71 38.78
CA SER A 356 -21.91 -46.94 37.34
C SER A 356 -23.11 -46.49 36.49
N SER A 357 -24.27 -46.29 37.10
CA SER A 357 -25.51 -45.79 36.50
C SER A 357 -25.62 -44.25 36.47
N THR A 358 -24.64 -43.53 37.00
CA THR A 358 -24.69 -42.06 37.11
C THR A 358 -23.83 -41.37 36.03
N PRO A 359 -24.23 -40.17 35.54
CA PRO A 359 -23.46 -39.42 34.54
C PRO A 359 -22.08 -38.93 35.07
N LEU A 360 -21.81 -39.07 36.39
CA LEU A 360 -20.48 -38.87 36.96
C LEU A 360 -19.42 -39.78 36.31
N LEU A 361 -19.78 -40.97 35.84
CA LEU A 361 -18.84 -41.89 35.20
C LEU A 361 -18.25 -41.32 33.89
N PRO A 362 -19.04 -40.88 32.89
CA PRO A 362 -18.53 -40.13 31.73
C PRO A 362 -17.70 -38.89 32.09
N LEU A 363 -18.14 -38.09 33.07
CA LEU A 363 -17.42 -36.88 33.49
C LEU A 363 -16.00 -37.21 33.99
N ILE A 364 -15.88 -38.23 34.83
CA ILE A 364 -14.60 -38.65 35.40
C ILE A 364 -13.78 -39.43 34.35
N ASP A 365 -14.41 -40.07 33.36
CA ASP A 365 -13.72 -40.72 32.23
C ASP A 365 -13.09 -39.71 31.25
N PHE A 366 -13.79 -38.61 30.98
CA PHE A 366 -13.23 -37.45 30.29
C PHE A 366 -12.02 -36.89 31.07
N LEU A 367 -12.15 -36.65 32.38
CA LEU A 367 -11.02 -36.17 33.20
C LEU A 367 -9.87 -37.18 33.30
N ARG A 368 -10.15 -38.49 33.27
CA ARG A 368 -9.14 -39.55 33.18
C ARG A 368 -8.38 -39.46 31.86
N SER A 369 -9.09 -39.29 30.75
CA SER A 369 -8.51 -39.11 29.41
C SER A 369 -7.66 -37.83 29.31
N PHE A 370 -8.19 -36.72 29.82
CA PHE A 370 -7.55 -35.40 29.78
C PHE A 370 -6.37 -35.28 30.75
N MET A 371 -6.59 -35.48 32.05
CA MET A 371 -5.59 -35.17 33.07
C MET A 371 -4.55 -36.27 33.27
N VAL A 372 -4.91 -37.55 33.09
CA VAL A 372 -3.99 -38.70 33.30
C VAL A 372 -3.33 -39.11 31.98
N TYR A 373 -4.11 -39.34 30.92
CA TYR A 373 -3.58 -39.81 29.63
C TYR A 373 -3.16 -38.69 28.67
N LYS A 374 -3.36 -37.41 29.03
CA LYS A 374 -3.05 -36.22 28.20
C LYS A 374 -3.66 -36.26 26.79
N LYS A 375 -4.82 -36.91 26.65
CA LYS A 375 -5.61 -36.91 25.41
C LYS A 375 -6.49 -35.68 25.40
N PHE A 376 -5.99 -34.62 24.74
CA PHE A 376 -6.66 -33.33 24.70
C PHE A 376 -7.86 -33.28 23.75
N ASP A 377 -8.05 -34.30 22.89
CA ASP A 377 -9.16 -34.39 21.92
C ASP A 377 -10.45 -35.04 22.47
N ALA A 378 -10.47 -35.43 23.75
CA ALA A 378 -11.68 -35.99 24.37
C ALA A 378 -12.75 -34.91 24.56
N SER A 379 -14.04 -35.23 24.35
CA SER A 379 -15.16 -34.27 24.55
C SER A 379 -15.97 -34.54 25.82
N VAL A 380 -16.66 -33.51 26.30
CA VAL A 380 -17.53 -33.56 27.50
C VAL A 380 -19.00 -33.89 27.14
N GLU A 381 -19.32 -33.95 25.86
CA GLU A 381 -20.69 -34.09 25.32
C GLU A 381 -21.39 -35.37 25.80
N LEU A 382 -20.64 -36.46 25.99
CA LEU A 382 -21.17 -37.72 26.54
C LEU A 382 -21.66 -37.58 27.99
N PHE A 383 -21.04 -36.71 28.80
CA PHE A 383 -21.56 -36.35 30.12
C PHE A 383 -22.80 -35.45 29.99
N GLN A 384 -22.73 -34.44 29.12
CA GLN A 384 -23.79 -33.46 28.93
C GLN A 384 -25.12 -34.10 28.50
N ASN A 385 -25.08 -35.00 27.50
CA ASN A 385 -26.26 -35.72 27.03
C ASN A 385 -26.82 -36.64 28.13
N GLN A 386 -25.97 -37.41 28.82
CA GLN A 386 -26.41 -38.28 29.92
C GLN A 386 -26.90 -37.51 31.16
N LEU A 387 -26.56 -36.23 31.31
CA LEU A 387 -27.12 -35.36 32.36
C LEU A 387 -28.52 -34.86 31.97
N TRP A 388 -28.76 -34.53 30.70
CA TRP A 388 -30.08 -34.13 30.19
C TRP A 388 -31.08 -35.30 30.16
N ASP A 389 -30.63 -36.50 29.79
CA ASP A 389 -31.47 -37.70 29.75
C ASP A 389 -31.72 -38.33 31.14
N TYR A 390 -31.09 -37.81 32.21
CA TYR A 390 -31.20 -38.39 33.55
C TYR A 390 -32.55 -38.06 34.22
N PRO A 391 -33.28 -39.06 34.77
CA PRO A 391 -34.58 -38.81 35.39
C PRO A 391 -34.43 -37.94 36.65
N GLN A 392 -35.26 -36.91 36.78
CA GLN A 392 -35.27 -36.02 37.96
C GLN A 392 -35.53 -36.78 39.27
N ASN A 393 -36.37 -37.82 39.22
CA ASN A 393 -36.67 -38.74 40.32
C ASN A 393 -36.39 -40.19 39.90
N PRO A 394 -35.15 -40.70 40.01
CA PRO A 394 -34.90 -42.13 39.93
C PRO A 394 -35.49 -42.80 41.17
N GLY A 395 -36.19 -43.92 41.01
CA GLY A 395 -36.96 -44.60 42.09
C GLY A 395 -36.14 -45.20 43.24
N SER A 396 -34.86 -44.85 43.37
CA SER A 396 -33.93 -45.30 44.41
C SER A 396 -33.88 -44.33 45.59
N LEU A 397 -34.14 -44.82 46.80
CA LEU A 397 -34.12 -44.06 48.07
C LEU A 397 -32.72 -43.55 48.52
N SER A 398 -31.75 -43.43 47.62
CA SER A 398 -30.36 -43.05 47.93
C SER A 398 -30.00 -41.68 47.35
N GLU A 399 -29.68 -40.74 48.25
CA GLU A 399 -29.21 -39.36 47.95
C GLU A 399 -28.16 -39.27 46.81
N LEU A 400 -27.23 -40.24 46.70
CA LEU A 400 -26.18 -40.25 45.67
C LEU A 400 -26.72 -40.34 44.23
N HIS A 401 -27.96 -40.79 44.06
CA HIS A 401 -28.63 -40.87 42.76
C HIS A 401 -29.53 -39.66 42.48
N SER A 402 -29.68 -38.72 43.42
CA SER A 402 -30.47 -37.51 43.21
C SER A 402 -29.77 -36.55 42.24
N LEU A 403 -30.54 -36.01 41.28
CA LEU A 403 -30.01 -35.10 40.25
C LEU A 403 -29.28 -33.90 40.88
N LEU A 404 -29.88 -33.26 41.89
CA LEU A 404 -29.28 -32.10 42.57
C LEU A 404 -27.93 -32.42 43.24
N TRP A 405 -27.74 -33.61 43.83
CA TRP A 405 -26.43 -33.99 44.37
C TRP A 405 -25.42 -34.30 43.25
N ILE A 406 -25.86 -34.96 42.17
CA ILE A 406 -25.04 -35.26 41.00
C ILE A 406 -24.54 -33.97 40.33
N GLU A 407 -25.41 -32.97 40.14
CA GLU A 407 -25.05 -31.67 39.56
C GLU A 407 -24.06 -30.90 40.45
N ASN A 408 -24.37 -30.73 41.74
CA ASN A 408 -23.48 -30.06 42.70
C ASN A 408 -22.11 -30.76 42.81
N THR A 409 -22.09 -32.10 42.78
CA THR A 409 -20.84 -32.88 42.78
C THR A 409 -20.06 -32.71 41.48
N SER A 410 -20.75 -32.71 40.34
CA SER A 410 -20.14 -32.46 39.02
C SER A 410 -19.50 -31.08 38.94
N VAL A 411 -20.19 -30.03 39.39
CA VAL A 411 -19.67 -28.65 39.40
C VAL A 411 -18.45 -28.52 40.32
N CYS A 412 -18.44 -29.18 41.49
CA CYS A 412 -17.26 -29.23 42.35
C CYS A 412 -16.09 -29.99 41.70
N ILE A 413 -16.33 -31.16 41.07
CA ILE A 413 -15.29 -31.89 40.32
C ILE A 413 -14.69 -31.00 39.22
N LEU A 414 -15.54 -30.33 38.43
CA LEU A 414 -15.13 -29.45 37.33
C LEU A 414 -14.29 -28.25 37.82
N LYS A 415 -14.73 -27.59 38.90
CA LYS A 415 -13.99 -26.48 39.54
C LYS A 415 -12.59 -26.91 39.98
N GLU A 416 -12.51 -28.01 40.72
CA GLU A 416 -11.24 -28.50 41.28
C GLU A 416 -10.33 -29.11 40.21
N ALA A 417 -10.87 -29.65 39.11
CA ALA A 417 -10.08 -30.12 37.97
C ALA A 417 -9.36 -28.98 37.24
N VAL A 418 -9.98 -27.79 37.13
CA VAL A 418 -9.34 -26.60 36.57
C VAL A 418 -8.22 -26.09 37.50
N ILE A 419 -8.47 -26.02 38.81
CA ILE A 419 -7.46 -25.63 39.80
C ILE A 419 -6.27 -26.61 39.79
N ALA A 420 -6.55 -27.91 39.79
CA ALA A 420 -5.55 -28.99 39.82
C ALA A 420 -4.81 -29.22 38.48
N CYS A 421 -5.15 -28.52 37.40
CA CYS A 421 -4.33 -28.58 36.18
C CYS A 421 -2.97 -27.88 36.43
N ALA A 422 -1.87 -28.55 36.07
CA ALA A 422 -0.51 -28.16 36.46
C ALA A 422 0.11 -27.03 35.62
N THR A 423 -0.46 -26.70 34.45
CA THR A 423 0.02 -25.61 33.58
C THR A 423 -1.15 -24.83 32.98
N ASN A 424 -0.94 -23.55 32.65
CA ASN A 424 -1.98 -22.71 32.07
C ASN A 424 -2.47 -23.21 30.69
N TYR A 425 -1.58 -23.81 29.90
CA TYR A 425 -1.95 -24.52 28.67
C TYR A 425 -3.00 -25.62 28.92
N GLN A 426 -2.81 -26.46 29.96
CA GLN A 426 -3.77 -27.51 30.30
C GLN A 426 -5.09 -26.93 30.86
N ARG A 427 -5.02 -25.86 31.66
CA ARG A 427 -6.21 -25.13 32.15
C ARG A 427 -7.03 -24.55 31.00
N LEU A 428 -6.37 -23.91 30.04
CA LEU A 428 -7.01 -23.26 28.89
C LEU A 428 -7.69 -24.28 27.97
N ILE A 429 -7.07 -25.43 27.66
CA ILE A 429 -7.73 -26.45 26.83
C ILE A 429 -8.93 -27.07 27.58
N LEU A 430 -8.81 -27.31 28.89
CA LEU A 430 -9.92 -27.83 29.70
C LEU A 430 -11.12 -26.86 29.70
N LEU A 431 -10.85 -25.57 29.88
CA LEU A 431 -11.86 -24.51 29.83
C LEU A 431 -12.42 -24.28 28.42
N ARG A 432 -11.64 -24.50 27.35
CA ARG A 432 -12.11 -24.49 25.95
C ARG A 432 -13.10 -25.61 25.66
N HIS A 433 -12.91 -26.80 26.24
CA HIS A 433 -13.92 -27.87 26.16
C HIS A 433 -15.23 -27.45 26.85
N PHE A 434 -15.14 -26.85 28.04
CA PHE A 434 -16.33 -26.39 28.77
C PHE A 434 -17.05 -25.23 28.08
N SER A 435 -16.33 -24.36 27.38
CA SER A 435 -16.93 -23.24 26.63
C SER A 435 -17.50 -23.65 25.28
N HIS A 436 -16.85 -24.60 24.57
CA HIS A 436 -17.37 -25.17 23.33
C HIS A 436 -18.71 -25.88 23.54
N THR A 437 -18.78 -26.78 24.53
CA THR A 437 -20.03 -27.46 24.90
C THR A 437 -21.02 -26.56 25.66
N ARG A 438 -20.62 -25.33 26.00
CA ARG A 438 -21.38 -24.36 26.82
C ARG A 438 -21.86 -24.97 28.14
N LEU A 439 -21.00 -25.76 28.78
CA LEU A 439 -21.32 -26.68 29.87
C LEU A 439 -22.10 -26.01 31.01
N GLU A 440 -21.79 -24.74 31.32
CA GLU A 440 -22.48 -23.91 32.31
C GLU A 440 -24.01 -23.78 32.11
N LYS A 441 -24.53 -24.02 30.91
CA LYS A 441 -25.98 -23.99 30.58
C LYS A 441 -26.67 -25.35 30.72
N SER A 442 -25.94 -26.40 31.11
CA SER A 442 -26.45 -27.78 31.15
C SER A 442 -27.05 -28.18 32.50
N PHE A 443 -26.77 -27.39 33.55
CA PHE A 443 -27.20 -27.63 34.92
C PHE A 443 -28.50 -26.88 35.25
N SER A 444 -29.22 -27.36 36.26
CA SER A 444 -30.41 -26.71 36.81
C SER A 444 -30.10 -25.33 37.41
N LYS A 445 -31.13 -24.46 37.45
CA LYS A 445 -31.02 -23.08 37.97
C LYS A 445 -30.77 -23.00 39.48
N GLU A 446 -30.87 -24.11 40.19
CA GLU A 446 -30.68 -24.21 41.64
C GLU A 446 -29.20 -24.41 42.02
N VAL A 447 -28.34 -24.74 41.06
CA VAL A 447 -26.91 -25.02 41.26
C VAL A 447 -26.06 -23.79 40.93
N SER A 448 -25.15 -23.43 41.83
CA SER A 448 -24.23 -22.30 41.63
C SER A 448 -23.05 -22.71 40.76
N VAL A 449 -23.17 -22.51 39.44
CA VAL A 449 -22.15 -22.88 38.45
C VAL A 449 -21.17 -21.71 38.19
N PRO A 450 -19.84 -21.91 38.29
CA PRO A 450 -18.86 -20.93 37.83
C PRO A 450 -19.01 -20.65 36.33
N GLN A 451 -18.77 -19.40 35.93
CA GLN A 451 -18.91 -18.96 34.52
C GLN A 451 -17.66 -19.32 33.72
N PHE A 452 -17.49 -20.61 33.45
CA PHE A 452 -16.32 -21.19 32.79
C PHE A 452 -16.00 -20.52 31.45
N MET A 453 -17.01 -19.99 30.72
CA MET A 453 -16.75 -19.24 29.48
C MET A 453 -15.94 -17.95 29.73
N LYS A 454 -16.21 -17.20 30.81
CA LYS A 454 -15.44 -15.99 31.16
C LYS A 454 -14.05 -16.33 31.67
N VAL A 455 -13.94 -17.33 32.54
CA VAL A 455 -12.63 -17.77 33.07
C VAL A 455 -11.75 -18.30 31.93
N CYS A 456 -12.34 -18.93 30.90
CA CYS A 456 -11.65 -19.29 29.67
C CYS A 456 -11.10 -18.08 28.91
N GLN A 457 -11.89 -17.00 28.78
CA GLN A 457 -11.47 -15.75 28.13
C GLN A 457 -10.37 -15.06 28.94
N MET A 458 -10.58 -14.87 30.25
CA MET A 458 -9.60 -14.28 31.17
C MET A 458 -8.27 -15.03 31.12
N ILE A 459 -8.26 -16.36 31.26
CA ILE A 459 -7.00 -17.15 31.23
C ILE A 459 -6.36 -17.17 29.85
N GLN A 460 -7.11 -16.98 28.76
CA GLN A 460 -6.54 -16.85 27.42
C GLN A 460 -5.68 -15.59 27.27
N CYS A 461 -6.09 -14.48 27.90
CA CYS A 461 -5.34 -13.21 27.91
C CYS A 461 -4.01 -13.30 28.70
N LEU A 462 -3.82 -14.31 29.55
CA LEU A 462 -2.67 -14.39 30.46
C LEU A 462 -1.43 -15.05 29.84
N GLY A 463 -1.57 -15.68 28.66
CA GLY A 463 -0.45 -16.16 27.85
C GLY A 463 0.58 -16.99 28.63
N SER A 464 1.74 -16.37 28.90
CA SER A 464 2.90 -16.94 29.61
C SER A 464 2.98 -16.58 31.10
N ILE A 465 2.09 -15.73 31.64
CA ILE A 465 2.06 -15.38 33.06
C ILE A 465 1.54 -16.59 33.85
N GLU A 466 2.33 -17.14 34.78
CA GLU A 466 1.92 -18.31 35.59
C GLU A 466 1.44 -17.97 37.02
N ASP A 467 1.86 -16.83 37.59
CA ASP A 467 1.52 -16.42 38.97
C ASP A 467 0.19 -15.66 39.09
N PHE A 468 -0.92 -16.39 39.04
CA PHE A 468 -2.26 -15.89 39.36
C PHE A 468 -3.15 -16.92 40.09
N ASP A 469 -4.07 -16.45 40.94
CA ASP A 469 -4.99 -17.34 41.67
C ASP A 469 -6.20 -17.77 40.82
N VAL A 470 -6.07 -18.93 40.19
CA VAL A 470 -7.16 -19.62 39.47
C VAL A 470 -8.40 -19.82 40.36
N LYS A 471 -8.23 -19.99 41.67
CA LYS A 471 -9.32 -20.31 42.61
C LYS A 471 -10.26 -19.12 42.85
N SER A 472 -9.73 -17.90 42.88
CA SER A 472 -10.52 -16.67 43.06
C SER A 472 -11.28 -16.26 41.79
N PHE A 473 -10.73 -16.52 40.59
CA PHE A 473 -11.47 -16.35 39.33
C PHE A 473 -12.69 -17.27 39.21
N LEU A 474 -12.74 -18.35 39.99
CA LEU A 474 -13.88 -19.29 40.08
C LEU A 474 -14.85 -18.94 41.24
N LEU A 475 -14.89 -17.66 41.65
CA LEU A 475 -15.84 -17.09 42.63
C LEU A 475 -16.83 -16.12 41.93
N PRO A 476 -17.94 -15.72 42.59
CA PRO A 476 -18.90 -14.76 42.02
C PRO A 476 -18.32 -13.34 41.86
N GLU A 477 -18.84 -12.60 40.88
CA GLU A 477 -18.43 -11.21 40.54
C GLU A 477 -18.49 -10.20 41.72
N ASN A 478 -19.25 -10.52 42.77
CA ASN A 478 -19.42 -9.69 43.96
C ASN A 478 -18.38 -9.96 45.06
N ASP A 479 -17.56 -11.01 44.95
CA ASP A 479 -16.57 -11.37 45.95
C ASP A 479 -15.39 -10.37 45.95
N VAL A 480 -14.94 -9.95 47.14
CA VAL A 480 -13.79 -9.06 47.31
C VAL A 480 -12.51 -9.72 46.78
N ASN A 481 -12.36 -11.03 46.97
CA ASN A 481 -11.20 -11.80 46.53
C ASN A 481 -11.13 -11.90 45.00
N TYR A 482 -12.29 -12.08 44.33
CA TYR A 482 -12.39 -12.03 42.87
C TYR A 482 -11.89 -10.69 42.35
N LYS A 483 -12.43 -9.57 42.87
CA LYS A 483 -12.03 -8.22 42.44
C LYS A 483 -10.55 -7.94 42.72
N HIS A 484 -10.03 -8.32 43.88
CA HIS A 484 -8.62 -8.15 44.22
C HIS A 484 -7.70 -8.90 43.25
N SER A 485 -7.91 -10.21 43.04
CA SER A 485 -7.07 -11.00 42.13
C SER A 485 -7.17 -10.54 40.68
N CYS A 486 -8.34 -10.09 40.22
CA CYS A 486 -8.49 -9.51 38.88
C CYS A 486 -7.68 -8.21 38.74
N TRP A 487 -7.70 -7.31 39.74
CA TRP A 487 -6.89 -6.09 39.71
C TRP A 487 -5.38 -6.35 39.84
N GLU A 488 -4.96 -7.32 40.65
CA GLU A 488 -3.55 -7.72 40.76
C GLU A 488 -3.05 -8.31 39.43
N THR A 489 -3.84 -9.18 38.80
CA THR A 489 -3.49 -9.80 37.51
C THR A 489 -3.49 -8.77 36.38
N LEU A 490 -4.39 -7.78 36.41
CA LEU A 490 -4.39 -6.67 35.47
C LEU A 490 -3.10 -5.84 35.58
N LYS A 491 -2.62 -5.55 36.80
CA LYS A 491 -1.33 -4.86 36.99
C LYS A 491 -0.19 -5.65 36.36
N LYS A 492 -0.14 -6.96 36.57
CA LYS A 492 0.87 -7.84 35.93
C LYS A 492 0.78 -7.85 34.40
N LEU A 493 -0.41 -7.72 33.80
CA LEU A 493 -0.56 -7.55 32.35
C LEU A 493 -0.01 -6.21 31.84
N LEU A 494 -0.29 -5.11 32.56
CA LEU A 494 0.24 -3.79 32.25
C LEU A 494 1.78 -3.73 32.39
N GLU A 495 2.32 -4.31 33.46
CA GLU A 495 3.77 -4.46 33.74
C GLU A 495 4.52 -5.31 32.70
N ASN A 496 3.81 -6.03 31.82
CA ASN A 496 4.39 -6.76 30.68
C ASN A 496 4.03 -6.11 29.32
N HIS A 497 3.51 -4.88 29.33
CA HIS A 497 3.01 -4.12 28.18
C HIS A 497 1.91 -4.82 27.35
N LEU A 498 1.18 -5.79 27.91
CA LEU A 498 0.16 -6.57 27.21
C LEU A 498 -1.21 -5.86 27.20
N TYR A 499 -1.27 -4.67 26.59
CA TYR A 499 -2.39 -3.74 26.71
C TYR A 499 -3.72 -4.25 26.12
N ASP A 500 -3.71 -4.91 24.96
CA ASP A 500 -4.96 -5.43 24.36
C ASP A 500 -5.45 -6.71 25.07
N ASP A 501 -4.54 -7.53 25.60
CA ASP A 501 -4.89 -8.63 26.50
C ASP A 501 -5.45 -8.10 27.84
N ALA A 502 -4.93 -6.99 28.37
CA ALA A 502 -5.51 -6.30 29.53
C ALA A 502 -6.93 -5.80 29.26
N ARG A 503 -7.21 -5.26 28.06
CA ARG A 503 -8.56 -4.80 27.65
C ARG A 503 -9.54 -5.96 27.49
N THR A 504 -9.13 -7.07 26.87
CA THR A 504 -9.97 -8.28 26.75
C THR A 504 -10.15 -8.98 28.10
N PHE A 505 -9.16 -8.97 28.99
CA PHE A 505 -9.27 -9.44 30.38
C PHE A 505 -10.26 -8.58 31.19
N THR A 506 -10.13 -7.26 31.17
CA THR A 506 -11.04 -6.31 31.87
C THR A 506 -12.49 -6.49 31.44
N THR A 507 -12.74 -6.63 30.14
CA THR A 507 -14.11 -6.81 29.61
C THR A 507 -14.68 -8.20 29.94
N ALA A 508 -13.87 -9.28 29.86
CA ALA A 508 -14.30 -10.62 30.29
C ALA A 508 -14.58 -10.69 31.81
N ALA A 509 -13.77 -10.02 32.62
CA ALA A 509 -13.90 -9.94 34.08
C ALA A 509 -14.99 -8.96 34.56
N LYS A 510 -15.55 -8.14 33.66
CA LYS A 510 -16.44 -6.99 33.94
C LYS A 510 -15.88 -5.95 34.92
N LEU A 511 -14.58 -5.67 34.85
CA LEU A 511 -14.00 -4.54 35.61
C LEU A 511 -14.32 -3.19 34.93
N PRO A 512 -14.38 -2.08 35.69
CA PRO A 512 -14.65 -0.75 35.13
C PRO A 512 -13.51 -0.30 34.19
N VAL A 513 -13.81 -0.26 32.89
CA VAL A 513 -12.84 0.06 31.83
C VAL A 513 -12.14 1.41 32.04
N LYS A 514 -12.84 2.42 32.61
CA LYS A 514 -12.26 3.73 32.99
C LYS A 514 -11.03 3.58 33.89
N GLU A 515 -11.14 2.77 34.95
CA GLU A 515 -10.08 2.61 35.95
C GLU A 515 -8.89 1.82 35.38
N MET A 516 -9.14 0.85 34.48
CA MET A 516 -8.08 0.17 33.74
C MET A 516 -7.32 1.11 32.81
N ILE A 517 -8.00 1.95 32.02
CA ILE A 517 -7.31 2.86 31.07
C ILE A 517 -6.52 3.93 31.83
N LEU A 518 -7.04 4.44 32.94
CA LEU A 518 -6.27 5.36 33.80
C LEU A 518 -5.05 4.66 34.41
N LEU A 519 -5.11 3.37 34.74
CA LEU A 519 -3.93 2.61 35.19
C LEU A 519 -2.94 2.31 34.05
N GLN A 520 -3.42 2.00 32.84
CA GLN A 520 -2.60 1.86 31.64
C GLN A 520 -1.80 3.15 31.38
N ILE A 521 -2.49 4.28 31.28
CA ILE A 521 -1.86 5.58 30.95
C ILE A 521 -0.92 6.05 32.06
N ASN A 522 -1.26 5.82 33.34
CA ASN A 522 -0.33 6.12 34.44
C ASN A 522 0.95 5.28 34.34
N HIS A 523 0.83 3.97 34.07
CA HIS A 523 1.97 3.08 33.89
C HIS A 523 2.87 3.52 32.71
N GLU A 524 2.28 3.70 31.53
CA GLU A 524 2.96 4.24 30.35
C GLU A 524 3.69 5.55 30.66
N SER A 525 3.07 6.45 31.44
CA SER A 525 3.68 7.74 31.82
C SER A 525 4.86 7.58 32.79
N GLU A 526 4.82 6.61 33.70
CA GLU A 526 5.95 6.31 34.58
C GLU A 526 7.09 5.63 33.84
N GLU A 527 6.80 4.77 32.86
CA GLU A 527 7.82 4.12 32.03
C GLU A 527 8.49 5.09 31.07
N ALA A 528 7.70 5.91 30.38
CA ALA A 528 8.22 6.95 29.50
C ALA A 528 9.14 7.91 30.27
N ARG A 529 8.76 8.31 31.50
CA ARG A 529 9.61 9.10 32.43
C ARG A 529 10.94 8.44 32.82
N LYS A 530 11.02 7.11 32.86
CA LYS A 530 12.25 6.36 33.16
C LYS A 530 13.18 6.27 31.93
N SER A 531 12.68 6.55 30.73
CA SER A 531 13.48 6.52 29.50
C SER A 531 14.49 7.67 29.41
N SER A 532 15.66 7.41 28.81
CA SER A 532 16.63 8.47 28.50
C SER A 532 16.13 9.45 27.42
N GLN A 533 15.11 9.08 26.65
CA GLN A 533 14.50 9.92 25.61
C GLN A 533 13.55 10.97 26.20
N TRP A 534 13.10 10.80 27.45
CA TRP A 534 12.25 11.76 28.16
C TRP A 534 12.92 13.13 28.41
N SER A 535 14.23 13.28 28.18
CA SER A 535 14.88 14.60 28.16
C SER A 535 14.52 15.44 26.93
N ASN A 536 13.97 14.83 25.87
CA ASN A 536 13.62 15.53 24.62
C ASN A 536 12.13 15.92 24.57
N LEU A 537 11.87 17.18 24.22
CA LEU A 537 10.51 17.75 24.22
C LEU A 537 9.62 17.21 23.10
N THR A 538 10.12 16.95 21.88
CA THR A 538 9.30 16.35 20.81
C THR A 538 8.75 15.00 21.25
N HIS A 539 9.62 14.14 21.81
CA HIS A 539 9.23 12.81 22.28
C HIS A 539 8.14 12.85 23.37
N ARG A 540 8.19 13.81 24.32
CA ARG A 540 7.10 14.01 25.29
C ARG A 540 5.78 14.39 24.61
N ILE A 541 5.84 15.27 23.60
CA ILE A 541 4.63 15.73 22.90
C ILE A 541 4.03 14.61 22.04
N ASP A 542 4.84 13.82 21.34
CA ASP A 542 4.38 12.63 20.61
C ASP A 542 3.72 11.60 21.53
N PHE A 543 4.30 11.38 22.70
CA PHE A 543 3.73 10.54 23.75
C PHE A 543 2.37 11.08 24.25
N TRP A 544 2.27 12.39 24.54
CA TRP A 544 1.00 12.98 24.96
C TRP A 544 -0.04 13.04 23.83
N ARG A 545 0.34 13.22 22.56
CA ARG A 545 -0.53 13.05 21.37
C ARG A 545 -1.14 11.65 21.36
N HIS A 546 -0.30 10.61 21.50
CA HIS A 546 -0.75 9.21 21.52
C HIS A 546 -1.70 8.88 22.69
N ILE A 547 -1.44 9.43 23.88
CA ILE A 547 -2.35 9.32 25.03
C ILE A 547 -3.69 10.01 24.74
N LEU A 548 -3.69 11.21 24.17
CA LEU A 548 -4.92 11.95 23.86
C LEU A 548 -5.77 11.20 22.81
N ASP A 549 -5.16 10.64 21.77
CA ASP A 549 -5.85 9.79 20.81
C ASP A 549 -6.44 8.53 21.48
N THR A 550 -5.68 7.91 22.39
CA THR A 550 -6.14 6.73 23.16
C THR A 550 -7.31 7.08 24.10
N LEU A 551 -7.29 8.25 24.74
CA LEU A 551 -8.39 8.76 25.56
C LEU A 551 -9.65 9.05 24.72
N ASN A 552 -9.47 9.68 23.56
CA ASN A 552 -10.55 10.00 22.62
C ASN A 552 -11.22 8.74 22.05
N GLN A 553 -10.44 7.77 21.60
CA GLN A 553 -10.96 6.50 21.05
C GLN A 553 -11.78 5.69 22.07
N ASN A 554 -11.49 5.83 23.36
CA ASN A 554 -12.15 5.10 24.45
C ASN A 554 -13.29 5.87 25.15
N ALA A 555 -13.67 7.06 24.66
CA ALA A 555 -14.83 7.84 25.12
C ALA A 555 -14.89 8.08 26.64
N ILE A 556 -13.75 8.41 27.25
CA ILE A 556 -13.65 8.69 28.69
C ILE A 556 -14.32 10.04 29.04
N PRO A 557 -15.05 10.14 30.18
CA PRO A 557 -15.77 11.36 30.56
C PRO A 557 -14.83 12.57 30.72
N LEU A 558 -15.25 13.70 30.14
CA LEU A 558 -14.49 14.94 29.99
C LEU A 558 -13.78 15.40 31.28
N GLU A 559 -14.51 15.37 32.40
CA GLU A 559 -14.03 15.79 33.72
C GLU A 559 -12.79 15.00 34.17
N ALA A 560 -12.81 13.67 34.01
CA ALA A 560 -11.71 12.80 34.42
C ALA A 560 -10.48 12.95 33.50
N THR A 561 -10.71 13.27 32.21
CA THR A 561 -9.64 13.61 31.27
C THR A 561 -8.96 14.93 31.66
N ILE A 562 -9.73 15.95 32.04
CA ILE A 562 -9.19 17.25 32.46
C ILE A 562 -8.47 17.13 33.82
N GLU A 563 -9.06 16.44 34.79
CA GLU A 563 -8.45 16.15 36.09
C GLU A 563 -7.12 15.40 35.93
N PHE A 564 -7.07 14.36 35.07
CA PHE A 564 -5.82 13.68 34.76
C PHE A 564 -4.78 14.64 34.16
N LEU A 565 -5.14 15.40 33.13
CA LEU A 565 -4.20 16.29 32.43
C LEU A 565 -3.66 17.41 33.34
N ASP A 566 -4.44 17.94 34.29
CA ASP A 566 -3.96 19.01 35.18
C ASP A 566 -3.01 18.47 36.26
N ASN A 567 -3.28 17.27 36.78
CA ASN A 567 -2.31 16.54 37.61
C ASN A 567 -0.97 16.30 36.86
N GLN A 568 -1.00 15.93 35.57
CA GLN A 568 0.23 15.80 34.78
C GLN A 568 0.89 17.16 34.50
N CYS A 569 0.11 18.25 34.37
CA CYS A 569 0.62 19.61 34.22
C CYS A 569 1.34 20.12 35.48
N GLU A 570 0.93 19.70 36.68
CA GLU A 570 1.67 20.00 37.91
C GLU A 570 3.01 19.26 37.95
N VAL A 571 3.01 17.95 37.63
CA VAL A 571 4.19 17.05 37.73
C VAL A 571 5.26 17.28 36.66
N SER A 572 4.96 17.92 35.53
CA SER A 572 5.97 18.27 34.51
C SER A 572 7.00 19.31 35.02
N ASP A 573 8.22 19.29 34.47
CA ASP A 573 9.26 20.32 34.70
C ASP A 573 9.39 21.34 33.55
N ILE A 574 8.76 21.11 32.39
CA ILE A 574 9.07 21.83 31.13
C ILE A 574 7.89 22.70 30.71
N TYR A 575 8.12 24.00 30.48
CA TYR A 575 7.05 24.96 30.16
C TYR A 575 6.36 24.66 28.82
N GLY A 576 7.08 24.16 27.82
CA GLY A 576 6.51 23.73 26.53
C GLY A 576 5.58 22.51 26.65
N GLU A 577 5.89 21.57 27.56
CA GLU A 577 5.03 20.42 27.85
C GLU A 577 3.76 20.86 28.60
N LYS A 578 3.91 21.73 29.62
CA LYS A 578 2.77 22.32 30.32
C LYS A 578 1.87 23.14 29.39
N TYR A 579 2.43 23.89 28.44
CA TYR A 579 1.65 24.56 27.41
C TYR A 579 0.83 23.56 26.61
N PHE A 580 1.44 22.48 26.10
CA PHE A 580 0.75 21.48 25.29
C PHE A 580 -0.41 20.82 26.05
N LEU A 581 -0.18 20.41 27.30
CA LEU A 581 -1.24 19.81 28.15
C LEU A 581 -2.42 20.78 28.35
N VAL A 582 -2.18 22.05 28.68
CA VAL A 582 -3.24 23.04 28.90
C VAL A 582 -3.92 23.44 27.57
N TYR A 583 -3.17 23.51 26.47
CA TYR A 583 -3.72 23.73 25.12
C TYR A 583 -4.71 22.61 24.73
N SER A 584 -4.36 21.35 24.99
CA SER A 584 -5.25 20.21 24.76
C SER A 584 -6.51 20.25 25.64
N MET A 585 -6.42 20.66 26.92
CA MET A 585 -7.62 20.91 27.74
C MET A 585 -8.54 21.96 27.11
N VAL A 586 -7.96 23.10 26.67
CA VAL A 586 -8.71 24.22 26.08
C VAL A 586 -9.38 23.80 24.77
N ASN A 587 -8.71 23.02 23.92
CA ASN A 587 -9.30 22.47 22.70
C ASN A 587 -10.47 21.52 23.01
N ILE A 588 -10.26 20.54 23.89
CA ILE A 588 -11.29 19.56 24.31
C ILE A 588 -12.53 20.27 24.88
N LEU A 589 -12.34 21.25 25.76
CA LEU A 589 -13.43 22.08 26.29
C LEU A 589 -14.11 22.93 25.21
N SER A 590 -13.36 23.45 24.23
CA SER A 590 -13.92 24.25 23.14
C SER A 590 -14.76 23.41 22.16
N ASP A 591 -14.37 22.17 21.89
CA ASP A 591 -15.12 21.28 20.98
C ASP A 591 -16.33 20.65 21.68
N ALA A 592 -16.23 20.35 22.99
CA ALA A 592 -17.40 20.02 23.80
C ALA A 592 -18.44 21.14 23.77
N ASN A 593 -18.04 22.39 24.02
CA ASN A 593 -18.93 23.56 23.99
C ASN A 593 -19.54 23.87 22.61
N LYS A 594 -18.95 23.40 21.50
CA LYS A 594 -19.55 23.47 20.14
C LYS A 594 -20.62 22.39 19.92
N GLN A 595 -20.58 21.30 20.67
CA GLN A 595 -21.46 20.14 20.50
C GLN A 595 -22.62 20.12 21.53
N SER A 596 -22.41 20.61 22.75
CA SER A 596 -23.41 20.59 23.82
C SER A 596 -24.24 21.88 23.90
N SER A 597 -25.43 21.87 23.30
CA SER A 597 -26.44 22.93 23.48
C SER A 597 -27.20 22.80 24.82
N LEU A 598 -26.47 22.68 25.94
CA LEU A 598 -27.01 22.53 27.29
C LEU A 598 -26.18 23.34 28.33
N PRO A 599 -26.78 23.83 29.44
CA PRO A 599 -26.20 24.95 30.20
C PRO A 599 -25.24 24.55 31.35
N ASP A 600 -24.97 23.26 31.56
CA ASP A 600 -24.28 22.77 32.76
C ASP A 600 -22.74 22.84 32.71
N ALA A 601 -22.17 23.50 31.69
CA ALA A 601 -20.72 23.69 31.51
C ALA A 601 -20.11 24.74 32.47
N THR A 602 -20.49 24.73 33.75
CA THR A 602 -20.15 25.75 34.76
C THR A 602 -19.02 25.35 35.73
N VAL A 603 -18.31 24.25 35.47
CA VAL A 603 -17.28 23.68 36.37
C VAL A 603 -15.87 24.25 36.15
N PHE A 604 -15.51 24.69 34.92
CA PHE A 604 -14.15 25.13 34.58
C PHE A 604 -14.13 26.53 33.97
N ASP A 605 -13.37 27.46 34.55
CA ASP A 605 -13.10 28.79 33.97
C ASP A 605 -12.18 28.66 32.75
N LEU A 606 -12.81 28.58 31.57
CA LEU A 606 -12.16 28.46 30.27
C LEU A 606 -11.31 29.70 29.94
N GLU A 607 -11.63 30.88 30.49
CA GLU A 607 -10.75 32.05 30.37
C GLU A 607 -9.51 31.92 31.26
N ALA A 608 -9.63 31.41 32.50
CA ALA A 608 -8.46 31.14 33.35
C ALA A 608 -7.53 30.09 32.73
N LEU A 609 -8.09 29.04 32.11
CA LEU A 609 -7.29 28.08 31.36
C LEU A 609 -6.60 28.72 30.14
N LYS A 610 -7.28 29.58 29.38
CA LYS A 610 -6.64 30.38 28.30
C LYS A 610 -5.56 31.34 28.82
N ARG A 611 -5.74 31.94 30.01
CA ARG A 611 -4.72 32.77 30.69
C ARG A 611 -3.50 31.92 31.10
N LYS A 612 -3.72 30.76 31.73
CA LYS A 612 -2.69 29.76 32.10
C LYS A 612 -1.91 29.31 30.85
N MET A 613 -2.61 28.96 29.78
CA MET A 613 -2.07 28.57 28.48
C MET A 613 -1.14 29.65 27.88
N TRP A 614 -1.63 30.89 27.70
CA TRP A 614 -0.81 31.94 27.08
C TRP A 614 0.39 32.36 27.95
N TRP A 615 0.28 32.32 29.27
CA TRP A 615 1.41 32.54 30.18
C TRP A 615 2.48 31.45 30.06
N LEU A 616 2.08 30.18 29.98
CA LEU A 616 2.98 29.06 29.73
C LEU A 616 3.66 29.15 28.35
N CYS A 617 2.94 29.62 27.33
CA CYS A 617 3.47 29.89 25.99
C CYS A 617 4.65 30.88 26.03
N LEU A 618 4.42 32.01 26.71
CA LEU A 618 5.41 33.07 26.88
C LEU A 618 6.64 32.57 27.65
N LYS A 619 6.45 31.82 28.74
CA LYS A 619 7.55 31.21 29.50
C LYS A 619 8.29 30.11 28.72
N ALA A 620 7.61 29.38 27.82
CA ALA A 620 8.25 28.41 26.94
C ALA A 620 9.16 29.10 25.90
N GLU A 621 8.70 30.17 25.26
CA GLU A 621 9.49 30.92 24.26
C GLU A 621 10.75 31.55 24.88
N VAL A 622 10.63 32.19 26.05
CA VAL A 622 11.77 32.75 26.80
C VAL A 622 12.82 31.68 27.14
N ASN A 623 12.38 30.48 27.54
CA ASN A 623 13.27 29.35 27.82
C ASN A 623 13.73 28.59 26.56
N LYS A 624 13.32 29.00 25.35
CA LYS A 624 13.56 28.31 24.07
C LYS A 624 13.03 26.87 24.04
N GLN A 625 11.94 26.63 24.78
CA GLN A 625 11.22 25.36 24.92
C GLN A 625 9.94 25.32 24.06
N LEU A 626 9.89 26.08 22.97
CA LEU A 626 8.76 26.13 22.05
C LEU A 626 9.18 25.55 20.68
N LEU A 627 8.42 24.54 20.23
CA LEU A 627 8.62 23.87 18.94
C LEU A 627 7.63 24.43 17.90
N PRO A 628 8.00 24.53 16.61
CA PRO A 628 7.09 25.01 15.56
C PRO A 628 5.79 24.22 15.41
N GLU A 629 5.81 22.94 15.82
CA GLU A 629 4.67 22.01 15.85
C GLU A 629 3.69 22.25 17.02
N ILE A 630 4.09 22.99 18.06
CA ILE A 630 3.19 23.29 19.19
C ILE A 630 2.12 24.31 18.76
N PHE A 631 2.46 25.19 17.83
CA PHE A 631 1.52 26.07 17.14
C PHE A 631 0.83 25.36 15.96
N ASP A 632 0.35 24.12 16.10
CA ASP A 632 -0.43 23.43 15.05
C ASP A 632 -1.88 23.94 14.96
N VAL A 633 -2.01 25.27 14.96
CA VAL A 633 -3.25 25.96 14.63
C VAL A 633 -3.48 25.78 13.15
N LYS A 634 -4.45 24.91 12.82
CA LYS A 634 -5.01 24.74 11.48
C LYS A 634 -5.26 26.12 10.85
N PRO A 635 -4.92 26.36 9.56
CA PRO A 635 -5.09 27.67 8.95
C PRO A 635 -6.55 28.13 9.09
N VAL A 636 -6.76 29.20 9.88
CA VAL A 636 -8.10 29.68 10.21
C VAL A 636 -8.64 30.45 9.01
N HIS A 637 -9.31 29.72 8.11
CA HIS A 637 -10.05 30.29 6.99
C HIS A 637 -11.26 31.15 7.44
N GLU A 638 -11.58 31.16 8.73
CA GLU A 638 -12.63 31.98 9.32
C GLU A 638 -12.08 33.36 9.70
N PHE A 639 -12.07 34.27 8.73
CA PHE A 639 -11.68 35.68 8.92
C PHE A 639 -12.78 36.46 9.65
N ASP A 640 -13.19 35.98 10.84
CA ASP A 640 -14.33 36.52 11.57
C ASP A 640 -13.95 37.75 12.39
N ALA A 641 -14.15 38.91 11.77
CA ALA A 641 -13.82 40.22 12.32
C ALA A 641 -14.95 40.87 13.14
N LEU A 642 -16.09 40.20 13.31
CA LEU A 642 -17.22 40.74 14.09
C LEU A 642 -16.86 40.89 15.59
N ASP A 643 -15.95 40.05 16.09
CA ASP A 643 -15.39 40.15 17.45
C ASP A 643 -14.24 41.17 17.57
N LEU A 644 -13.81 41.83 16.49
CA LEU A 644 -12.86 42.95 16.54
C LEU A 644 -13.54 44.26 16.97
N SER A 645 -14.57 44.18 17.82
CA SER A 645 -15.21 45.33 18.46
C SER A 645 -14.32 45.90 19.57
N PHE A 646 -13.43 46.83 19.18
CA PHE A 646 -12.50 47.49 20.09
C PHE A 646 -13.19 48.35 21.17
N ASP A 647 -14.46 48.73 20.98
CA ASP A 647 -15.24 49.56 21.91
C ASP A 647 -15.99 48.77 23.00
N THR A 648 -15.27 47.93 23.74
CA THR A 648 -15.69 47.50 25.09
C THR A 648 -14.56 47.69 26.10
N LYS A 649 -14.79 48.59 27.07
CA LYS A 649 -13.94 48.74 28.27
C LYS A 649 -14.19 47.61 29.27
N SER A 650 -14.02 46.36 28.84
CA SER A 650 -14.03 45.18 29.71
C SER A 650 -12.74 45.16 30.53
N THR A 651 -12.81 45.50 31.82
CA THR A 651 -11.68 45.44 32.75
C THR A 651 -11.31 43.98 33.06
N LEU A 652 -10.46 43.40 32.20
CA LEU A 652 -9.78 42.12 32.46
C LEU A 652 -8.39 42.42 33.03
N ASN A 653 -8.03 41.75 34.11
CA ASN A 653 -6.80 42.07 34.86
C ASN A 653 -5.54 41.79 34.03
N VAL A 654 -4.69 42.81 33.94
CA VAL A 654 -3.50 42.82 33.10
C VAL A 654 -2.34 42.09 33.79
N HIS A 655 -1.79 41.07 33.15
CA HIS A 655 -0.40 40.67 33.43
C HIS A 655 0.52 41.64 32.68
N SER A 656 1.10 42.59 33.42
CA SER A 656 2.12 43.51 32.89
C SER A 656 3.36 42.74 32.47
N ILE A 657 3.87 43.02 31.27
CA ILE A 657 5.13 42.44 30.78
C ILE A 657 6.29 43.15 31.48
N GLU A 658 6.95 42.45 32.40
CA GLU A 658 7.99 43.02 33.26
C GLU A 658 9.38 42.96 32.61
N ASN A 659 9.67 41.94 31.79
CA ASN A 659 11.01 41.71 31.23
C ASN A 659 11.09 41.99 29.72
N GLU A 660 12.24 42.48 29.25
CA GLU A 660 12.47 42.75 27.83
C GLU A 660 12.50 41.47 26.98
N GLU A 661 13.01 40.36 27.54
CA GLU A 661 12.97 39.03 26.91
C GLU A 661 11.55 38.54 26.65
N GLU A 662 10.60 38.88 27.54
CA GLU A 662 9.18 38.54 27.39
C GLU A 662 8.50 39.36 26.29
N ARG A 663 8.96 40.60 26.05
CA ARG A 663 8.51 41.42 24.90
C ARG A 663 9.01 40.85 23.58
N ILE A 664 10.28 40.43 23.52
CA ILE A 664 10.87 39.78 22.35
C ILE A 664 10.15 38.44 22.06
N ALA A 665 9.84 37.67 23.10
CA ALA A 665 9.04 36.45 23.00
C ALA A 665 7.62 36.70 22.46
N ILE A 666 6.89 37.67 23.02
CA ILE A 666 5.56 38.06 22.51
C ILE A 666 5.64 38.52 21.05
N GLN A 667 6.66 39.31 20.68
CA GLN A 667 6.86 39.77 19.30
C GLN A 667 7.15 38.61 18.34
N SER A 668 7.95 37.62 18.76
CA SER A 668 8.18 36.37 18.01
C SER A 668 6.86 35.61 17.79
N ILE A 669 6.10 35.35 18.86
CA ILE A 669 4.84 34.59 18.82
C ILE A 669 3.80 35.29 17.93
N ILE A 670 3.60 36.60 18.09
CA ILE A 670 2.70 37.40 17.21
C ILE A 670 3.17 37.32 15.75
N GLY A 671 4.48 37.38 15.50
CA GLY A 671 5.06 37.22 14.17
C GLY A 671 4.82 35.83 13.57
N GLN A 672 4.86 34.77 14.39
CA GLN A 672 4.57 33.40 13.94
C GLN A 672 3.09 33.22 13.56
N PHE A 673 2.15 33.75 14.35
CA PHE A 673 0.72 33.77 13.99
C PHE A 673 0.44 34.54 12.70
N LEU A 674 1.04 35.73 12.54
CA LEU A 674 0.91 36.54 11.32
C LEU A 674 1.50 35.84 10.08
N ARG A 675 2.57 35.07 10.21
CA ARG A 675 3.10 34.20 9.13
C ARG A 675 2.15 33.06 8.77
N LYS A 676 1.48 32.46 9.74
CA LYS A 676 0.43 31.43 9.53
C LYS A 676 -0.94 32.04 9.15
N LYS A 677 -1.02 33.35 8.90
CA LYS A 677 -2.23 34.14 8.55
C LYS A 677 -3.33 34.14 9.63
N ASP A 678 -3.04 33.67 10.85
CA ASP A 678 -3.97 33.72 11.98
C ASP A 678 -3.94 35.11 12.63
N VAL A 679 -4.88 35.94 12.21
CA VAL A 679 -5.03 37.32 12.69
C VAL A 679 -5.81 37.37 14.01
N GLN A 680 -6.70 36.40 14.27
CA GLN A 680 -7.56 36.40 15.47
C GLN A 680 -6.77 36.13 16.74
N ASN A 681 -5.99 35.03 16.79
CA ASN A 681 -5.22 34.71 18.00
C ASN A 681 -4.10 35.72 18.23
N ALA A 682 -3.52 36.30 17.17
CA ALA A 682 -2.55 37.39 17.29
C ALA A 682 -3.15 38.64 17.98
N PHE A 683 -4.39 39.04 17.63
CA PHE A 683 -5.07 40.14 18.33
C PHE A 683 -5.53 39.77 19.74
N GLN A 684 -6.00 38.54 19.99
CA GLN A 684 -6.38 38.09 21.33
C GLN A 684 -5.17 38.08 22.29
N LEU A 685 -4.01 37.59 21.83
CA LEU A 685 -2.77 37.58 22.61
C LEU A 685 -2.24 38.99 22.88
N ALA A 686 -2.29 39.88 21.87
CA ALA A 686 -1.97 41.29 22.05
C ALA A 686 -2.90 41.97 23.09
N LYS A 687 -4.20 41.63 23.09
CA LYS A 687 -5.18 42.13 24.08
C LYS A 687 -4.95 41.54 25.47
N SER A 688 -4.56 40.27 25.61
CA SER A 688 -4.36 39.63 26.92
C SER A 688 -3.10 40.09 27.66
N PHE A 689 -2.05 40.48 26.94
CA PHE A 689 -0.81 41.04 27.52
C PHE A 689 -0.68 42.58 27.36
N ASN A 690 -1.71 43.24 26.81
CA ASN A 690 -1.73 44.67 26.53
C ASN A 690 -0.50 45.17 25.73
N TYR A 691 -0.14 44.44 24.67
CA TYR A 691 1.07 44.66 23.86
C TYR A 691 0.74 45.25 22.47
N GLU A 692 1.32 46.41 22.15
CA GLU A 692 1.06 47.13 20.90
C GLU A 692 2.08 46.82 19.78
N CYS A 693 1.86 45.77 19.00
CA CYS A 693 2.68 45.48 17.82
C CYS A 693 2.37 46.42 16.63
N GLN A 694 3.40 47.00 15.98
CA GLN A 694 3.23 47.84 14.79
C GLN A 694 2.61 47.08 13.61
N ASP A 695 3.03 45.83 13.37
CA ASP A 695 2.50 45.00 12.29
C ASP A 695 1.00 44.68 12.45
N LEU A 696 0.51 44.55 13.70
CA LEU A 696 -0.92 44.40 14.00
C LEU A 696 -1.68 45.71 13.78
N LYS A 697 -1.09 46.88 14.10
CA LYS A 697 -1.67 48.18 13.76
C LYS A 697 -1.80 48.35 12.24
N ILE A 698 -0.80 47.92 11.47
CA ILE A 698 -0.83 47.93 10.00
C ILE A 698 -1.94 47.02 9.45
N VAL A 699 -2.09 45.80 9.97
CA VAL A 699 -3.19 44.88 9.60
C VAL A 699 -4.56 45.48 9.93
N LYS A 700 -4.72 46.06 11.13
CA LYS A 700 -5.96 46.74 11.56
C LYS A 700 -6.35 47.85 10.57
N ILE A 701 -5.42 48.75 10.26
CA ILE A 701 -5.68 49.86 9.32
C ILE A 701 -6.05 49.32 7.91
N CYS A 702 -5.38 48.27 7.44
CA CYS A 702 -5.73 47.65 6.15
C CYS A 702 -7.17 47.08 6.14
N LEU A 703 -7.59 46.43 7.23
CA LEU A 703 -8.96 45.94 7.39
C LEU A 703 -9.98 47.09 7.47
N GLU A 704 -9.70 48.16 8.21
CA GLU A 704 -10.59 49.33 8.35
C GLU A 704 -10.78 50.09 7.02
N ILE A 705 -9.73 50.18 6.20
CA ILE A 705 -9.81 50.74 4.84
C ILE A 705 -10.67 49.84 3.91
N ALA A 706 -10.45 48.52 3.96
CA ALA A 706 -11.15 47.52 3.15
C ALA A 706 -12.66 47.44 3.47
N THR A 707 -13.00 47.62 4.74
CA THR A 707 -14.36 47.49 5.30
C THR A 707 -15.11 48.82 5.37
N SER A 708 -14.49 49.90 4.86
CA SER A 708 -15.07 51.23 4.63
C SER A 708 -15.44 52.07 5.86
N TYR A 709 -14.71 51.90 6.97
CA TYR A 709 -14.90 52.72 8.19
C TYR A 709 -14.02 53.99 8.28
N VAL A 710 -13.05 54.18 7.37
CA VAL A 710 -12.04 55.25 7.48
C VAL A 710 -11.95 56.11 6.21
N ASP A 711 -11.90 57.43 6.42
CA ASP A 711 -11.59 58.44 5.41
C ASP A 711 -10.08 58.49 5.10
N LEU A 712 -9.73 58.63 3.81
CA LEU A 712 -8.35 58.57 3.31
C LEU A 712 -7.41 59.64 3.91
N ASN A 713 -7.96 60.72 4.46
CA ASN A 713 -7.20 61.85 5.01
C ASN A 713 -6.94 61.75 6.53
N ALA A 714 -7.51 60.74 7.22
CA ALA A 714 -7.40 60.58 8.67
C ALA A 714 -6.23 59.65 9.11
N VAL A 715 -5.54 59.01 8.17
CA VAL A 715 -4.43 58.11 8.45
C VAL A 715 -3.13 58.90 8.56
N ASP A 716 -2.68 59.19 9.78
CA ASP A 716 -1.36 59.81 10.00
C ASP A 716 -0.24 58.81 9.65
N ILE A 717 0.71 59.26 8.83
CA ILE A 717 1.78 58.45 8.24
C ILE A 717 3.16 58.85 8.78
N SER A 718 3.22 59.82 9.70
CA SER A 718 4.43 60.54 10.10
C SER A 718 5.40 59.76 11.01
N SER A 719 6.60 59.52 10.46
CA SER A 719 7.85 59.06 11.11
C SER A 719 7.94 57.60 11.61
N PRO A 720 9.16 57.07 11.82
CA PRO A 720 10.46 57.46 11.24
C PRO A 720 10.97 56.45 10.19
N ASP A 721 11.98 56.83 9.41
CA ASP A 721 12.63 55.95 8.42
C ASP A 721 13.54 54.90 9.08
N CYS A 722 13.51 53.65 8.59
CA CYS A 722 14.59 52.67 8.77
C CYS A 722 14.59 51.59 7.67
N ALA A 723 15.75 51.44 7.01
CA ALA A 723 16.14 50.39 6.04
C ALA A 723 15.33 50.28 4.71
N PRO A 724 16.01 49.96 3.57
CA PRO A 724 15.38 49.86 2.26
C PRO A 724 15.03 48.41 1.83
N GLU A 725 14.29 48.30 0.72
CA GLU A 725 14.27 47.13 -0.19
C GLU A 725 13.78 45.77 0.33
N VAL A 726 12.61 45.73 0.98
CA VAL A 726 11.68 44.61 0.72
C VAL A 726 11.05 44.87 -0.66
N SER A 727 11.62 44.26 -1.70
CA SER A 727 11.08 44.35 -3.07
C SER A 727 9.63 43.84 -3.12
N SER A 728 8.70 44.71 -3.52
CA SER A 728 7.28 44.35 -3.67
C SER A 728 7.15 43.13 -4.58
N SER A 729 6.43 42.11 -4.11
CA SER A 729 6.37 40.81 -4.79
C SER A 729 5.95 40.97 -6.25
N ARG A 730 6.60 40.22 -7.15
CA ARG A 730 6.45 40.37 -8.61
C ARG A 730 4.98 40.32 -9.05
N PHE A 731 4.15 39.50 -8.39
CA PHE A 731 2.71 39.38 -8.69
C PHE A 731 1.89 40.61 -8.27
N ILE A 732 2.18 41.21 -7.10
CA ILE A 732 1.53 42.45 -6.66
C ILE A 732 1.89 43.61 -7.60
N ARG A 733 3.14 43.66 -8.08
CA ARG A 733 3.55 44.68 -9.06
C ARG A 733 2.79 44.54 -10.40
N SER A 734 2.57 43.33 -10.90
CA SER A 734 1.72 43.12 -12.09
C SER A 734 0.25 43.45 -11.83
N LEU A 735 -0.30 43.10 -10.66
CA LEU A 735 -1.68 43.44 -10.28
C LEU A 735 -1.90 44.96 -10.24
N LEU A 736 -0.95 45.72 -9.71
CA LEU A 736 -1.01 47.19 -9.66
C LEU A 736 -0.81 47.84 -11.04
N LEU A 737 0.07 47.29 -11.88
CA LEU A 737 0.18 47.75 -13.27
C LEU A 737 -1.13 47.53 -14.04
N TRP A 738 -1.77 46.38 -13.87
CA TRP A 738 -3.08 46.07 -14.44
C TRP A 738 -4.19 47.01 -13.93
N ILE A 739 -4.28 47.25 -12.61
CA ILE A 739 -5.27 48.16 -12.02
C ILE A 739 -5.08 49.60 -12.51
N ASN A 740 -3.85 50.06 -12.72
CA ASN A 740 -3.61 51.42 -13.22
C ASN A 740 -3.85 51.54 -14.74
N ASN A 741 -3.45 50.55 -15.55
CA ASN A 741 -3.39 50.69 -17.01
C ASN A 741 -4.50 49.95 -17.79
N GLY A 742 -5.02 48.83 -17.27
CA GLY A 742 -5.79 47.84 -18.05
C GLY A 742 -7.29 47.74 -17.75
N TYR A 743 -7.77 48.21 -16.59
CA TYR A 743 -9.18 48.07 -16.19
C TYR A 743 -9.86 49.39 -15.79
N SER A 744 -10.97 49.69 -16.47
CA SER A 744 -11.79 50.91 -16.32
C SER A 744 -12.91 50.77 -15.28
N GLY A 745 -13.30 49.56 -14.89
CA GLY A 745 -14.45 49.32 -14.00
C GLY A 745 -14.22 49.64 -12.51
N ILE A 746 -12.96 49.81 -12.07
CA ILE A 746 -12.63 50.20 -10.68
C ILE A 746 -12.59 51.73 -10.57
N THR A 747 -13.39 52.31 -9.66
CA THR A 747 -13.40 53.77 -9.42
C THR A 747 -12.07 54.27 -8.85
N THR A 748 -11.77 55.56 -9.04
CA THR A 748 -10.55 56.20 -8.52
C THR A 748 -10.37 56.00 -7.01
N ALA A 749 -11.44 56.17 -6.23
CA ALA A 749 -11.43 55.96 -4.79
C ALA A 749 -11.01 54.53 -4.38
N HIS A 750 -11.41 53.50 -5.13
CA HIS A 750 -10.91 52.13 -4.91
C HIS A 750 -9.44 52.01 -5.30
N LYS A 751 -9.00 52.56 -6.45
CA LYS A 751 -7.59 52.53 -6.88
C LYS A 751 -6.66 53.20 -5.86
N ASP A 752 -7.11 54.27 -5.21
CA ASP A 752 -6.30 54.98 -4.21
C ASP A 752 -6.30 54.29 -2.84
N LYS A 753 -7.41 53.63 -2.44
CA LYS A 753 -7.40 52.70 -1.29
C LYS A 753 -6.43 51.53 -1.49
N ILE A 754 -6.36 50.95 -2.68
CA ILE A 754 -5.42 49.87 -3.02
C ILE A 754 -3.97 50.35 -2.93
N LYS A 755 -3.66 51.55 -3.46
CA LYS A 755 -2.32 52.17 -3.32
C LYS A 755 -1.97 52.50 -1.86
N LEU A 756 -2.94 52.83 -1.01
CA LEU A 756 -2.71 53.07 0.42
C LEU A 756 -2.39 51.76 1.15
N MET A 757 -3.15 50.68 0.90
CA MET A 757 -2.86 49.34 1.42
C MET A 757 -1.46 48.86 1.02
N GLU A 758 -1.04 49.09 -0.24
CA GLU A 758 0.31 48.72 -0.69
C GLU A 758 1.41 49.52 0.03
N LYS A 759 1.22 50.83 0.22
CA LYS A 759 2.16 51.65 1.00
C LYS A 759 2.27 51.21 2.46
N LEU A 760 1.17 50.70 3.03
CA LEU A 760 1.13 50.13 4.37
C LEU A 760 1.80 48.74 4.44
N SER A 761 1.58 47.86 3.45
CA SER A 761 2.23 46.53 3.41
C SER A 761 3.74 46.61 3.22
N ARG A 762 4.25 47.68 2.60
CA ARG A 762 5.70 47.99 2.52
C ARG A 762 6.31 48.48 3.84
N LYS A 763 5.50 48.87 4.84
CA LYS A 763 5.97 49.29 6.18
C LYS A 763 6.03 48.14 7.19
N SER A 764 5.33 47.03 6.98
CA SER A 764 5.41 45.86 7.85
C SER A 764 6.55 44.93 7.48
N THR A 765 7.03 44.15 8.45
CA THR A 765 8.14 43.19 8.23
C THR A 765 7.69 41.73 8.29
N VAL A 766 6.60 41.43 8.99
CA VAL A 766 6.05 40.08 9.19
C VAL A 766 4.61 39.96 8.69
N SER A 767 3.77 40.99 8.85
CA SER A 767 2.36 40.95 8.38
C SER A 767 2.17 41.12 6.88
N VAL A 768 3.25 41.25 6.09
CA VAL A 768 3.24 41.49 4.63
C VAL A 768 2.32 40.50 3.88
N ALA A 769 2.32 39.22 4.24
CA ALA A 769 1.46 38.20 3.63
C ALA A 769 -0.04 38.45 3.87
N VAL A 770 -0.41 38.79 5.11
CA VAL A 770 -1.78 39.14 5.50
C VAL A 770 -2.23 40.43 4.81
N CYS A 771 -1.35 41.44 4.73
CA CYS A 771 -1.66 42.69 4.02
C CYS A 771 -1.87 42.46 2.52
N HIS A 772 -1.10 41.56 1.88
CA HIS A 772 -1.34 41.16 0.49
C HIS A 772 -2.66 40.37 0.34
N GLN A 773 -3.03 39.54 1.31
CA GLN A 773 -4.33 38.85 1.30
C GLN A 773 -5.51 39.82 1.37
N ILE A 774 -5.49 40.77 2.31
CA ILE A 774 -6.51 41.82 2.44
C ILE A 774 -6.58 42.65 1.16
N LEU A 775 -5.44 43.03 0.58
CA LEU A 775 -5.37 43.77 -0.68
C LEU A 775 -6.00 42.98 -1.84
N VAL A 776 -5.65 41.70 -2.00
CA VAL A 776 -6.21 40.86 -3.08
C VAL A 776 -7.71 40.64 -2.89
N HIS A 777 -8.17 40.24 -1.70
CA HIS A 777 -9.61 40.16 -1.37
C HIS A 777 -10.34 41.48 -1.68
N TYR A 778 -9.74 42.63 -1.33
CA TYR A 778 -10.32 43.93 -1.62
C TYR A 778 -10.38 44.22 -3.13
N THR A 779 -9.33 43.91 -3.90
CA THR A 779 -9.36 44.02 -5.37
C THR A 779 -10.41 43.10 -6.00
N VAL A 780 -10.56 41.87 -5.52
CA VAL A 780 -11.64 40.96 -5.97
C VAL A 780 -13.00 41.56 -5.65
N SER A 781 -13.20 42.14 -4.45
CA SER A 781 -14.49 42.78 -4.10
C SER A 781 -14.83 43.98 -4.99
N ALA A 782 -13.85 44.82 -5.31
CA ALA A 782 -13.99 45.97 -6.21
C ALA A 782 -14.16 45.58 -7.70
N VAL A 783 -13.78 44.36 -8.09
CA VAL A 783 -13.97 43.81 -9.44
C VAL A 783 -15.30 43.05 -9.56
N LEU A 784 -15.65 42.25 -8.55
CA LEU A 784 -16.90 41.50 -8.52
C LEU A 784 -18.13 42.38 -8.18
N MET A 785 -17.92 43.59 -7.65
CA MET A 785 -18.94 44.51 -7.13
C MET A 785 -19.68 43.97 -5.90
N GLU A 786 -18.96 43.22 -5.06
CA GLU A 786 -19.47 42.65 -3.82
C GLU A 786 -18.88 43.33 -2.57
N LYS A 787 -19.43 43.03 -1.40
CA LYS A 787 -18.86 43.47 -0.11
C LYS A 787 -17.67 42.59 0.24
N TYR A 788 -16.57 43.20 0.70
CA TYR A 788 -15.35 42.51 1.19
C TYR A 788 -15.66 41.27 2.07
N TRP A 789 -16.63 41.38 2.97
CA TRP A 789 -17.05 40.30 3.88
C TRP A 789 -17.60 39.04 3.21
N VAL A 790 -18.14 39.11 1.99
CA VAL A 790 -18.63 37.92 1.26
C VAL A 790 -17.44 37.08 0.83
N ILE A 791 -16.50 37.71 0.13
CA ILE A 791 -15.26 37.10 -0.36
C ILE A 791 -14.35 36.64 0.79
N ALA A 792 -14.29 37.39 1.90
CA ALA A 792 -13.48 37.03 3.07
C ALA A 792 -14.09 35.93 3.96
N LYS A 793 -15.35 35.52 3.75
CA LYS A 793 -16.01 34.43 4.51
C LYS A 793 -16.39 33.20 3.67
N GLU A 794 -16.33 33.27 2.34
CA GLU A 794 -16.62 32.15 1.46
C GLU A 794 -15.54 31.06 1.59
N LYS A 795 -15.90 29.90 2.14
CA LYS A 795 -14.96 28.79 2.38
C LYS A 795 -14.51 28.09 1.08
N ASN A 796 -15.23 28.29 -0.03
CA ASN A 796 -14.95 27.69 -1.33
C ASN A 796 -14.14 28.65 -2.23
N HIS A 797 -12.82 28.72 -2.05
CA HIS A 797 -11.94 29.58 -2.85
C HIS A 797 -12.13 29.39 -4.38
N PHE A 798 -12.38 28.17 -4.84
CA PHE A 798 -12.62 27.85 -6.25
C PHE A 798 -13.91 28.48 -6.83
N LYS A 799 -14.92 28.75 -6.01
CA LYS A 799 -16.14 29.48 -6.43
C LYS A 799 -15.80 30.92 -6.79
N ILE A 800 -15.07 31.63 -5.93
CA ILE A 800 -14.58 32.98 -6.21
C ILE A 800 -13.66 32.98 -7.45
N LEU A 801 -12.81 31.96 -7.60
CA LEU A 801 -11.96 31.80 -8.78
C LEU A 801 -12.79 31.65 -10.08
N LYS A 802 -13.90 30.91 -10.03
CA LYS A 802 -14.89 30.82 -11.12
C LYS A 802 -15.54 32.18 -11.40
N ASP A 803 -16.03 32.86 -10.37
CA ASP A 803 -16.71 34.16 -10.50
C ASP A 803 -15.79 35.27 -11.05
N ILE A 804 -14.47 35.16 -10.84
CA ILE A 804 -13.45 35.99 -11.49
C ILE A 804 -13.33 35.65 -12.98
N LEU A 805 -13.11 34.38 -13.32
CA LEU A 805 -12.81 33.92 -14.69
C LEU A 805 -14.03 33.90 -15.64
N VAL A 806 -15.25 33.89 -15.11
CA VAL A 806 -16.49 33.98 -15.92
C VAL A 806 -16.75 35.41 -16.39
N LYS A 807 -16.27 36.44 -15.67
CA LYS A 807 -16.54 37.85 -16.00
C LYS A 807 -15.76 38.40 -17.21
N LYS A 808 -14.81 37.64 -17.77
CA LYS A 808 -14.15 37.88 -19.06
C LYS A 808 -13.55 39.28 -19.20
N LEU A 809 -12.81 39.66 -18.16
CA LEU A 809 -12.15 40.96 -18.02
C LEU A 809 -10.85 40.99 -18.84
N SER A 810 -10.37 42.19 -19.20
CA SER A 810 -8.99 42.35 -19.66
C SER A 810 -8.02 41.80 -18.61
N ASP A 811 -7.12 40.90 -19.01
CA ASP A 811 -6.10 40.23 -18.19
C ASP A 811 -6.57 39.62 -16.85
N GLU A 812 -7.80 39.12 -16.75
CA GLU A 812 -8.38 38.50 -15.53
C GLU A 812 -7.49 37.44 -14.87
N HIS A 813 -6.68 36.74 -15.68
CA HIS A 813 -5.69 35.76 -15.26
C HIS A 813 -4.64 36.32 -14.28
N ILE A 814 -4.35 37.63 -14.32
CA ILE A 814 -3.44 38.28 -13.36
C ILE A 814 -4.08 38.31 -11.97
N LEU A 815 -5.37 38.65 -11.87
CA LEU A 815 -6.11 38.66 -10.61
C LEU A 815 -6.30 37.24 -10.07
N ALA A 816 -6.69 36.30 -10.94
CA ALA A 816 -6.82 34.89 -10.62
C ALA A 816 -5.50 34.28 -10.11
N LYS A 817 -4.37 34.55 -10.77
CA LYS A 817 -3.05 34.07 -10.31
C LYS A 817 -2.59 34.73 -9.00
N CYS A 818 -2.92 36.00 -8.77
CA CYS A 818 -2.68 36.64 -7.47
C CYS A 818 -3.52 36.01 -6.35
N PHE A 819 -4.77 35.63 -6.63
CA PHE A 819 -5.65 34.94 -5.68
C PHE A 819 -5.14 33.53 -5.35
N ILE A 820 -4.76 32.73 -6.35
CA ILE A 820 -4.12 31.41 -6.19
C ILE A 820 -2.89 31.49 -5.27
N ILE A 821 -1.99 32.45 -5.52
CA ILE A 821 -0.77 32.64 -4.71
C ILE A 821 -1.09 33.13 -3.29
N VAL A 822 -2.08 34.01 -3.11
CA VAL A 822 -2.47 34.52 -1.79
C VAL A 822 -3.07 33.44 -0.89
N HIS A 823 -3.77 32.46 -1.46
CA HIS A 823 -4.38 31.35 -0.71
C HIS A 823 -3.49 30.10 -0.62
N ASP A 824 -2.30 30.11 -1.22
CA ASP A 824 -1.38 28.95 -1.31
C ASP A 824 -2.08 27.68 -1.84
N LEU A 825 -2.96 27.84 -2.85
CA LEU A 825 -3.71 26.71 -3.42
C LEU A 825 -2.77 25.73 -4.12
N ALA A 826 -2.94 24.43 -3.85
CA ALA A 826 -2.13 23.37 -4.45
C ALA A 826 -2.38 23.27 -5.95
N ASP A 827 -1.31 23.16 -6.74
CA ASP A 827 -1.39 23.24 -8.20
C ASP A 827 -2.19 22.08 -8.81
N VAL A 828 -2.18 20.90 -8.18
CA VAL A 828 -2.99 19.74 -8.55
C VAL A 828 -4.49 20.01 -8.41
N ASP A 829 -4.90 20.76 -7.39
CA ASP A 829 -6.32 21.08 -7.16
C ASP A 829 -6.78 22.22 -8.07
N VAL A 830 -5.90 23.19 -8.38
CA VAL A 830 -6.12 24.20 -9.43
C VAL A 830 -6.24 23.53 -10.80
N ALA A 831 -5.35 22.59 -11.14
CA ALA A 831 -5.40 21.84 -12.39
C ALA A 831 -6.67 20.98 -12.49
N ARG A 832 -7.11 20.34 -11.39
CA ARG A 832 -8.36 19.58 -11.36
C ARG A 832 -9.57 20.49 -11.62
N PHE A 833 -9.71 21.58 -10.86
CA PHE A 833 -10.75 22.58 -11.05
C PHE A 833 -10.79 23.11 -12.48
N LEU A 834 -9.64 23.46 -13.06
CA LEU A 834 -9.57 23.92 -14.45
C LEU A 834 -9.95 22.81 -15.45
N SER A 835 -9.52 21.56 -15.25
CA SER A 835 -9.89 20.45 -16.14
C SER A 835 -11.39 20.16 -16.13
N GLU A 836 -12.03 20.19 -14.96
CA GLU A 836 -13.48 20.03 -14.79
C GLU A 836 -14.24 21.20 -15.43
N GLU A 837 -13.80 22.44 -15.22
CA GLU A 837 -14.44 23.63 -15.80
C GLU A 837 -14.23 23.76 -17.31
N ILE A 838 -13.08 23.33 -17.86
CA ILE A 838 -12.84 23.23 -19.31
C ILE A 838 -13.80 22.20 -19.92
N TRP A 839 -13.92 21.01 -19.31
CA TRP A 839 -14.86 19.98 -19.75
C TRP A 839 -16.32 20.45 -19.68
N HIS A 840 -16.73 21.09 -18.58
CA HIS A 840 -18.05 21.71 -18.46
C HIS A 840 -18.27 22.80 -19.53
N SER A 841 -17.26 23.62 -19.81
CA SER A 841 -17.30 24.66 -20.84
C SER A 841 -17.56 24.08 -22.23
N LEU A 842 -16.81 23.04 -22.61
CA LEU A 842 -16.99 22.32 -23.86
C LEU A 842 -18.38 21.69 -23.96
N LYS A 843 -18.87 21.07 -22.87
CA LYS A 843 -20.20 20.44 -22.82
C LYS A 843 -21.36 21.43 -22.98
N VAL A 844 -21.18 22.69 -22.59
CA VAL A 844 -22.14 23.78 -22.79
C VAL A 844 -22.04 24.39 -24.20
N LEU A 845 -20.84 24.56 -24.75
CA LEU A 845 -20.61 25.29 -26.01
C LEU A 845 -20.65 24.44 -27.29
N CYS A 846 -20.43 23.12 -27.21
CA CYS A 846 -20.46 22.22 -28.38
C CYS A 846 -21.83 21.98 -29.09
N PRO A 847 -22.99 22.56 -28.72
CA PRO A 847 -24.18 22.54 -29.58
C PRO A 847 -24.07 23.35 -30.88
N LEU A 848 -23.02 24.17 -31.05
CA LEU A 848 -22.81 25.01 -32.24
C LEU A 848 -21.76 24.38 -33.16
N ASN A 849 -22.01 24.42 -34.48
CA ASN A 849 -21.06 23.94 -35.49
C ASN A 849 -19.86 24.89 -35.60
N LEU A 850 -18.76 24.54 -34.92
CA LEU A 850 -17.48 25.25 -34.91
C LEU A 850 -16.85 25.48 -36.31
N THR A 851 -17.40 24.87 -37.36
CA THR A 851 -16.96 25.00 -38.76
C THR A 851 -17.55 26.19 -39.50
N MET A 852 -18.54 26.90 -38.93
CA MET A 852 -19.20 28.05 -39.57
C MET A 852 -19.08 29.29 -38.69
N LEU A 853 -18.05 30.11 -38.97
CA LEU A 853 -17.78 31.38 -38.30
C LEU A 853 -18.91 32.42 -38.54
N PRO A 854 -19.68 32.83 -37.52
CA PRO A 854 -20.58 33.97 -37.60
C PRO A 854 -19.82 35.22 -37.13
N GLU A 855 -19.75 36.27 -37.96
CA GLU A 855 -18.89 37.45 -37.70
C GLU A 855 -19.25 38.25 -36.42
N ASN A 856 -20.45 38.03 -35.86
CA ASN A 856 -20.98 38.72 -34.68
C ASN A 856 -20.41 38.16 -33.35
N LYS A 857 -19.19 38.57 -33.02
CA LYS A 857 -18.55 38.36 -31.71
C LYS A 857 -19.34 39.06 -30.58
N SER A 858 -19.84 38.31 -29.59
CA SER A 858 -19.91 38.68 -28.14
C SER A 858 -20.90 37.82 -27.32
N SER A 859 -22.09 37.53 -27.88
CA SER A 859 -23.29 37.18 -27.09
C SER A 859 -23.40 35.75 -26.53
N PHE A 860 -22.43 34.87 -26.80
CA PHE A 860 -22.49 33.46 -26.39
C PHE A 860 -21.68 33.12 -25.12
N SER A 861 -20.97 34.11 -24.55
CA SER A 861 -19.79 33.84 -23.72
C SER A 861 -19.95 34.06 -22.21
N GLU A 862 -21.14 34.47 -21.73
CA GLU A 862 -21.34 35.10 -20.40
C GLU A 862 -21.29 34.20 -19.16
N ASN A 863 -21.31 32.87 -19.29
CA ASN A 863 -21.41 31.93 -18.14
C ASN A 863 -20.31 30.85 -18.08
N VAL A 864 -19.25 30.98 -18.88
CA VAL A 864 -18.36 29.86 -19.23
C VAL A 864 -16.90 30.27 -19.19
N ILE A 865 -16.01 29.53 -18.53
CA ILE A 865 -14.59 29.90 -18.39
C ILE A 865 -13.85 29.78 -19.73
N TYR A 866 -13.89 28.61 -20.37
CA TYR A 866 -13.22 28.39 -21.66
C TYR A 866 -14.16 28.63 -22.84
N ASP A 867 -13.62 29.11 -23.95
CA ASP A 867 -14.36 29.52 -25.15
C ASP A 867 -13.50 29.20 -26.39
N PRO A 868 -13.70 28.03 -27.05
CA PRO A 868 -12.86 27.58 -28.16
C PRO A 868 -13.00 28.43 -29.43
N LEU A 869 -13.96 29.37 -29.48
CA LEU A 869 -14.11 30.34 -30.57
C LEU A 869 -13.30 31.63 -30.33
N ARG A 870 -12.62 31.77 -29.18
CA ARG A 870 -11.65 32.86 -28.97
C ARG A 870 -10.30 32.48 -29.57
N VAL A 871 -9.70 33.44 -30.27
CA VAL A 871 -8.35 33.33 -30.85
C VAL A 871 -7.35 32.86 -29.78
N SER A 872 -6.36 32.07 -30.23
CA SER A 872 -5.43 31.20 -29.48
C SER A 872 -4.73 31.75 -28.21
N GLU A 873 -4.83 33.04 -27.92
CA GLU A 873 -4.36 33.64 -26.67
C GLU A 873 -5.16 33.16 -25.45
N GLY A 874 -6.46 32.86 -25.63
CA GLY A 874 -7.39 32.54 -24.54
C GLY A 874 -6.99 31.31 -23.71
N PHE A 875 -6.75 30.16 -24.35
CA PHE A 875 -6.38 28.94 -23.64
C PHE A 875 -4.99 29.06 -22.99
N GLN A 876 -4.02 29.66 -23.69
CA GLN A 876 -2.67 29.88 -23.17
C GLN A 876 -2.65 30.74 -21.90
N LEU A 877 -3.62 31.63 -21.70
CA LEU A 877 -3.75 32.42 -20.48
C LEU A 877 -4.39 31.63 -19.31
N ILE A 878 -5.30 30.69 -19.61
CA ILE A 878 -5.82 29.72 -18.61
C ILE A 878 -4.69 28.77 -18.17
N VAL A 879 -3.93 28.22 -19.11
CA VAL A 879 -2.79 27.32 -18.82
C VAL A 879 -1.74 28.01 -17.94
N LYS A 880 -1.54 29.32 -18.09
CA LYS A 880 -0.64 30.13 -17.25
C LYS A 880 -1.15 30.34 -15.82
N LEU A 881 -2.33 29.85 -15.44
CA LEU A 881 -2.80 29.90 -14.04
C LEU A 881 -2.09 28.86 -13.17
N CYS A 882 -1.91 27.63 -13.68
CA CYS A 882 -1.10 26.60 -13.05
C CYS A 882 0.38 27.02 -12.93
N GLN A 883 1.15 26.29 -12.13
CA GLN A 883 2.61 26.37 -12.11
C GLN A 883 3.22 25.34 -13.06
N ASP A 884 2.65 24.14 -13.15
CA ASP A 884 3.00 23.08 -14.09
C ASP A 884 1.83 22.72 -15.03
N PRO A 885 1.87 23.16 -16.30
CA PRO A 885 0.88 22.78 -17.32
C PRO A 885 0.77 21.27 -17.58
N SER A 886 1.79 20.46 -17.28
CA SER A 886 1.74 19.02 -17.54
C SER A 886 0.72 18.31 -16.63
N VAL A 887 0.49 18.81 -15.42
CA VAL A 887 -0.52 18.26 -14.50
C VAL A 887 -1.92 18.47 -15.07
N LEU A 888 -2.21 19.67 -15.60
CA LEU A 888 -3.46 19.96 -16.31
C LEU A 888 -3.59 19.15 -17.61
N GLY A 889 -2.50 18.97 -18.35
CA GLY A 889 -2.45 18.12 -19.55
C GLY A 889 -2.81 16.67 -19.26
N ASN A 890 -2.23 16.06 -18.21
CA ASN A 890 -2.54 14.69 -17.81
C ASN A 890 -4.00 14.54 -17.33
N LEU A 891 -4.52 15.48 -16.53
CA LEU A 891 -5.92 15.42 -16.07
C LEU A 891 -6.93 15.58 -17.23
N LEU A 892 -6.66 16.46 -18.20
CA LEU A 892 -7.45 16.55 -19.43
C LEU A 892 -7.33 15.27 -20.27
N MET A 893 -6.16 14.62 -20.27
CA MET A 893 -5.92 13.36 -20.97
C MET A 893 -6.67 12.18 -20.35
N ASP A 894 -6.78 12.12 -19.01
CA ASP A 894 -7.56 11.11 -18.30
C ASP A 894 -9.06 11.25 -18.62
N ILE A 895 -9.58 12.49 -18.59
CA ILE A 895 -10.97 12.80 -19.01
C ILE A 895 -11.17 12.40 -20.48
N PHE A 896 -10.29 12.83 -21.37
CA PHE A 896 -10.32 12.47 -22.80
C PHE A 896 -10.34 10.95 -23.01
N SER A 897 -9.47 10.20 -22.34
CA SER A 897 -9.36 8.75 -22.53
C SER A 897 -10.61 8.00 -22.05
N THR A 898 -11.25 8.52 -20.98
CA THR A 898 -12.53 8.01 -20.48
C THR A 898 -13.63 8.21 -21.53
N TYR A 899 -13.81 9.43 -22.05
CA TYR A 899 -14.82 9.71 -23.08
C TYR A 899 -14.55 8.99 -24.40
N ALA A 900 -13.28 8.87 -24.82
CA ALA A 900 -12.91 8.14 -26.03
C ALA A 900 -13.29 6.65 -25.97
N CYS A 901 -13.28 6.03 -24.78
CA CYS A 901 -13.76 4.66 -24.56
C CYS A 901 -15.29 4.51 -24.60
N GLU A 902 -16.05 5.60 -24.43
CA GLU A 902 -17.52 5.61 -24.52
C GLU A 902 -18.05 5.93 -25.93
N LEU A 903 -17.18 6.42 -26.83
CA LEU A 903 -17.54 6.69 -28.23
C LEU A 903 -17.81 5.42 -29.03
N SER A 904 -18.65 5.54 -30.05
CA SER A 904 -18.92 4.49 -31.05
C SER A 904 -19.43 5.12 -32.34
N SER A 905 -19.60 4.36 -33.42
CA SER A 905 -20.24 4.81 -34.66
C SER A 905 -21.71 5.29 -34.52
N LYS A 906 -22.25 5.32 -33.29
CA LYS A 906 -23.59 5.86 -32.94
C LYS A 906 -23.58 6.99 -31.90
N SER A 907 -22.44 7.41 -31.36
CA SER A 907 -22.38 8.57 -30.44
C SER A 907 -22.68 9.88 -31.17
N SER A 908 -23.10 10.93 -30.44
CA SER A 908 -23.56 12.15 -31.08
C SER A 908 -22.41 13.01 -31.60
N ASP A 909 -22.70 13.87 -32.57
CA ASP A 909 -21.72 14.80 -33.17
C ASP A 909 -21.08 15.73 -32.12
N LYS A 910 -21.79 15.98 -31.02
CA LYS A 910 -21.31 16.76 -29.87
C LYS A 910 -20.23 16.01 -29.09
N ASP A 911 -20.38 14.71 -28.90
CA ASP A 911 -19.48 13.89 -28.09
C ASP A 911 -18.13 13.74 -28.80
N PHE A 912 -18.17 13.52 -30.13
CA PHE A 912 -16.99 13.60 -30.99
C PHE A 912 -16.34 14.99 -30.96
N SER A 913 -17.14 16.08 -31.00
CA SER A 913 -16.59 17.44 -30.92
C SER A 913 -15.88 17.71 -29.59
N ILE A 914 -16.51 17.37 -28.45
CA ILE A 914 -15.92 17.53 -27.12
C ILE A 914 -14.61 16.72 -27.02
N THR A 915 -14.60 15.49 -27.53
CA THR A 915 -13.42 14.61 -27.49
C THR A 915 -12.26 15.15 -28.34
N VAL A 916 -12.54 15.75 -29.50
CA VAL A 916 -11.53 16.44 -30.33
C VAL A 916 -10.97 17.67 -29.60
N GLU A 917 -11.82 18.54 -29.04
CA GLU A 917 -11.35 19.74 -28.32
C GLU A 917 -10.51 19.37 -27.08
N LEU A 918 -10.92 18.38 -26.29
CA LEU A 918 -10.14 17.89 -25.14
C LEU A 918 -8.73 17.40 -25.57
N CYS A 919 -8.63 16.71 -26.71
CA CYS A 919 -7.36 16.25 -27.27
C CYS A 919 -6.45 17.42 -27.68
N ILE A 920 -7.02 18.50 -28.24
CA ILE A 920 -6.29 19.72 -28.60
C ILE A 920 -5.84 20.47 -27.33
N CYS A 921 -6.74 20.70 -26.37
CA CYS A 921 -6.44 21.34 -25.09
C CYS A 921 -5.32 20.62 -24.32
N ALA A 922 -5.34 19.28 -24.25
CA ALA A 922 -4.29 18.51 -23.61
C ALA A 922 -2.93 18.65 -24.34
N HIS A 923 -2.91 18.73 -25.67
CA HIS A 923 -1.70 18.95 -26.46
C HIS A 923 -1.14 20.37 -26.29
N GLU A 924 -2.00 21.39 -26.18
CA GLU A 924 -1.55 22.75 -25.83
C GLU A 924 -0.94 22.80 -24.43
N CYS A 925 -1.51 22.08 -23.45
CA CYS A 925 -0.92 21.95 -22.11
C CYS A 925 0.48 21.31 -22.14
N PHE A 926 0.65 20.15 -22.78
CA PHE A 926 1.97 19.50 -22.87
C PHE A 926 2.96 20.31 -23.72
N THR A 927 2.50 20.98 -24.77
CA THR A 927 3.35 21.89 -25.57
C THR A 927 3.79 23.11 -24.74
N ALA A 928 2.94 23.63 -23.86
CA ALA A 928 3.32 24.70 -22.92
C ALA A 928 4.28 24.23 -21.82
N ALA A 929 4.19 22.96 -21.39
CA ALA A 929 5.15 22.33 -20.47
C ALA A 929 6.47 21.90 -21.15
N CYS A 930 6.52 21.83 -22.49
CA CYS A 930 7.54 21.11 -23.26
C CYS A 930 7.64 19.61 -22.92
N ASP A 931 6.55 18.98 -22.50
CA ASP A 931 6.47 17.56 -22.15
C ASP A 931 6.37 16.67 -23.41
N VAL A 932 7.50 16.04 -23.78
CA VAL A 932 7.62 15.15 -24.94
C VAL A 932 6.89 13.82 -24.72
N ASP A 933 6.82 13.32 -23.50
CA ASP A 933 6.12 12.07 -23.18
C ASP A 933 4.60 12.26 -23.24
N GLY A 934 4.11 13.40 -22.73
CA GLY A 934 2.72 13.83 -22.85
C GLY A 934 2.28 13.98 -24.31
N ILE A 935 3.07 14.68 -25.13
CA ILE A 935 2.81 14.83 -26.58
C ILE A 935 2.76 13.46 -27.27
N SER A 936 3.71 12.57 -26.96
CA SER A 936 3.78 11.22 -27.56
C SER A 936 2.55 10.36 -27.23
N LYS A 937 2.03 10.42 -25.99
CA LYS A 937 0.80 9.74 -25.57
C LYS A 937 -0.44 10.27 -26.32
N ILE A 938 -0.52 11.59 -26.53
CA ILE A 938 -1.60 12.19 -27.34
C ILE A 938 -1.55 11.71 -28.78
N LEU A 939 -0.37 11.73 -29.42
CA LEU A 939 -0.24 11.34 -30.82
C LEU A 939 -0.51 9.85 -31.05
N HIS A 940 -0.33 9.00 -30.04
CA HIS A 940 -0.79 7.61 -30.09
C HIS A 940 -2.32 7.52 -29.97
N ASN A 941 -2.93 8.17 -28.97
CA ASN A 941 -4.38 8.04 -28.76
C ASN A 941 -5.20 8.81 -29.81
N SER A 942 -4.63 9.82 -30.48
CA SER A 942 -5.27 10.50 -31.61
C SER A 942 -5.35 9.61 -32.86
N GLN A 943 -4.49 8.58 -33.02
CA GLN A 943 -4.68 7.54 -34.03
C GLN A 943 -5.96 6.74 -33.75
N MET A 944 -6.23 6.39 -32.49
CA MET A 944 -7.48 5.69 -32.11
C MET A 944 -8.71 6.58 -32.33
N LEU A 945 -8.63 7.87 -32.00
CA LEU A 945 -9.70 8.83 -32.29
C LEU A 945 -9.93 8.99 -33.81
N VAL A 946 -8.88 9.02 -34.63
CA VAL A 946 -9.01 9.11 -36.09
C VAL A 946 -9.70 7.88 -36.67
N ASN A 947 -9.39 6.67 -36.19
CA ASN A 947 -10.10 5.44 -36.58
C ASN A 947 -11.60 5.53 -36.24
N LEU A 948 -11.95 6.00 -35.03
CA LEU A 948 -13.35 6.19 -34.61
C LEU A 948 -14.07 7.30 -35.41
N LEU A 949 -13.35 8.34 -35.84
CA LEU A 949 -13.88 9.38 -36.73
C LEU A 949 -14.05 8.88 -38.17
N GLU A 950 -13.24 7.92 -38.62
CA GLU A 950 -13.40 7.23 -39.91
C GLU A 950 -14.63 6.31 -39.89
N GLU A 951 -14.80 5.48 -38.86
CA GLU A 951 -16.00 4.63 -38.65
C GLU A 951 -17.32 5.43 -38.56
N ALA A 952 -17.25 6.71 -38.19
CA ALA A 952 -18.39 7.62 -38.07
C ALA A 952 -18.52 8.63 -39.24
N GLU A 953 -17.68 8.52 -40.27
CA GLU A 953 -17.61 9.43 -41.45
C GLU A 953 -17.40 10.93 -41.09
N LYS A 954 -16.77 11.24 -39.94
CA LYS A 954 -16.64 12.59 -39.36
C LYS A 954 -15.41 13.36 -39.84
N PHE A 955 -15.16 13.34 -41.14
CA PHE A 955 -13.94 13.90 -41.77
C PHE A 955 -13.67 15.37 -41.42
N THR A 956 -14.67 16.25 -41.28
CA THR A 956 -14.44 17.67 -40.91
C THR A 956 -13.93 17.82 -39.46
N LYS A 957 -14.30 16.93 -38.54
CA LYS A 957 -13.76 16.90 -37.17
C LYS A 957 -12.34 16.32 -37.15
N MET A 958 -12.05 15.36 -38.04
CA MET A 958 -10.72 14.80 -38.26
C MET A 958 -9.73 15.84 -38.81
N VAL A 959 -10.17 16.70 -39.73
CA VAL A 959 -9.40 17.87 -40.21
C VAL A 959 -9.11 18.83 -39.06
N HIS A 960 -10.12 19.20 -38.26
CA HIS A 960 -9.97 20.11 -37.12
C HIS A 960 -8.97 19.60 -36.08
N LEU A 961 -9.04 18.31 -35.73
CA LEU A 961 -8.08 17.63 -34.85
C LEU A 961 -6.64 17.78 -35.37
N MET A 962 -6.43 17.54 -36.68
CA MET A 962 -5.11 17.65 -37.30
C MET A 962 -4.58 19.08 -37.31
N THR A 963 -5.43 20.08 -37.59
CA THR A 963 -5.04 21.50 -37.58
C THR A 963 -4.79 22.05 -36.18
N GLY A 964 -5.55 21.60 -35.16
CA GLY A 964 -5.35 21.99 -33.77
C GLY A 964 -4.10 21.38 -33.13
N LEU A 965 -3.74 20.15 -33.52
CA LEU A 965 -2.49 19.52 -33.07
C LEU A 965 -1.26 20.06 -33.82
N GLY A 966 -1.37 20.36 -35.13
CA GLY A 966 -0.29 20.97 -35.92
C GLY A 966 0.96 20.09 -36.16
N ARG A 967 0.99 18.85 -35.65
CA ARG A 967 2.08 17.87 -35.77
C ARG A 967 2.00 17.07 -37.08
N TYR A 968 1.84 17.76 -38.21
CA TYR A 968 1.51 17.16 -39.51
C TYR A 968 2.49 16.08 -40.00
N SER A 969 3.76 16.14 -39.59
CA SER A 969 4.78 15.13 -39.91
C SER A 969 4.51 13.76 -39.27
N GLU A 970 3.89 13.76 -38.09
CA GLU A 970 3.56 12.57 -37.31
C GLU A 970 2.11 12.12 -37.59
N MET A 971 1.26 13.06 -38.02
CA MET A 971 -0.14 12.83 -38.38
C MET A 971 -0.39 12.51 -39.87
N MET A 972 0.64 12.12 -40.64
CA MET A 972 0.49 11.87 -42.09
C MET A 972 -0.59 10.82 -42.44
N TYR A 973 -0.88 9.88 -41.55
CA TYR A 973 -1.96 8.90 -41.72
C TYR A 973 -3.34 9.55 -41.90
N VAL A 974 -3.56 10.77 -41.39
CA VAL A 974 -4.81 11.52 -41.63
C VAL A 974 -4.93 11.95 -43.10
N PHE A 975 -3.82 12.27 -43.77
CA PHE A 975 -3.82 12.54 -45.21
C PHE A 975 -4.14 11.27 -46.01
N ASP A 976 -3.66 10.11 -45.57
CA ASP A 976 -3.96 8.83 -46.20
C ASP A 976 -5.46 8.47 -46.08
N THR A 977 -6.06 8.58 -44.88
CA THR A 977 -7.51 8.39 -44.67
C THR A 977 -8.35 9.42 -45.46
N LEU A 978 -7.96 10.70 -45.48
CA LEU A 978 -8.68 11.71 -46.27
C LEU A 978 -8.54 11.49 -47.79
N LYS A 979 -7.46 10.83 -48.24
CA LYS A 979 -7.24 10.43 -49.63
C LYS A 979 -8.04 9.18 -50.02
N SER A 980 -8.16 8.17 -49.15
CA SER A 980 -8.90 6.95 -49.45
C SER A 980 -10.43 7.13 -49.56
N HIS A 981 -10.96 8.21 -48.99
CA HIS A 981 -12.40 8.55 -49.00
C HIS A 981 -12.76 9.75 -49.89
N ASP A 982 -11.85 10.21 -50.75
CA ASP A 982 -12.00 11.38 -51.63
C ASP A 982 -12.39 12.69 -50.89
N LYS A 983 -12.02 12.83 -49.60
CA LYS A 983 -12.36 14.00 -48.76
C LYS A 983 -11.25 15.03 -48.61
N LEU A 984 -10.13 14.84 -49.30
CA LEU A 984 -8.97 15.74 -49.30
C LEU A 984 -9.33 17.19 -49.69
N SER A 985 -10.44 17.40 -50.44
CA SER A 985 -10.98 18.74 -50.73
C SER A 985 -11.28 19.60 -49.49
N LEU A 986 -11.60 18.99 -48.34
CA LEU A 986 -11.83 19.71 -47.07
C LEU A 986 -10.58 20.47 -46.57
N LEU A 987 -9.38 20.09 -47.05
CA LEU A 987 -8.12 20.78 -46.74
C LEU A 987 -7.86 22.00 -47.64
N PHE A 988 -8.70 22.23 -48.64
CA PHE A 988 -8.62 23.34 -49.60
C PHE A 988 -9.80 24.32 -49.49
N GLU A 989 -10.59 24.21 -48.42
CA GLU A 989 -11.64 25.18 -48.11
C GLU A 989 -11.04 26.51 -47.61
N LYS A 990 -11.84 27.58 -47.67
CA LYS A 990 -11.38 28.94 -47.34
C LYS A 990 -10.90 29.02 -45.89
N ASN A 991 -9.92 29.91 -45.67
CA ASN A 991 -9.22 30.16 -44.40
C ASN A 991 -8.14 29.13 -44.02
N MET A 992 -7.95 28.05 -44.80
CA MET A 992 -6.82 27.13 -44.58
C MET A 992 -5.45 27.74 -44.96
N GLU A 993 -5.43 28.85 -45.70
CA GLU A 993 -4.19 29.56 -46.11
C GLU A 993 -3.40 30.12 -44.92
N ASP A 994 -4.09 30.52 -43.84
CA ASP A 994 -3.48 31.10 -42.64
C ASP A 994 -2.89 30.04 -41.68
N VAL A 995 -3.15 28.74 -41.92
CA VAL A 995 -2.74 27.66 -41.01
C VAL A 995 -1.23 27.38 -41.16
N PRO A 996 -0.40 27.65 -40.13
CA PRO A 996 1.04 27.53 -40.26
C PRO A 996 1.47 26.09 -40.52
N ASN A 997 2.51 25.92 -41.35
CA ASN A 997 3.14 24.66 -41.74
C ASN A 997 2.28 23.65 -42.52
N LEU A 998 0.95 23.78 -42.58
CA LEU A 998 0.06 22.87 -43.30
C LEU A 998 0.44 22.75 -44.80
N ARG A 999 0.68 23.88 -45.47
CA ARG A 999 1.20 23.93 -46.87
C ARG A 999 2.48 23.11 -47.04
N LEU A 1000 3.43 23.20 -46.11
CA LEU A 1000 4.72 22.50 -46.20
C LEU A 1000 4.55 21.00 -46.01
N ALA A 1001 3.70 20.58 -45.07
CA ALA A 1001 3.43 19.17 -44.80
C ALA A 1001 2.67 18.50 -45.96
N LEU A 1002 1.68 19.19 -46.55
CA LEU A 1002 0.98 18.71 -47.74
C LEU A 1002 1.92 18.56 -48.94
N LEU A 1003 2.84 19.52 -49.15
CA LEU A 1003 3.84 19.41 -50.21
C LEU A 1003 4.86 18.29 -49.96
N ASP A 1004 5.17 17.93 -48.72
CA ASP A 1004 6.01 16.78 -48.42
C ASP A 1004 5.28 15.43 -48.54
N TYR A 1005 4.00 15.39 -48.16
CA TYR A 1005 3.12 14.24 -48.39
C TYR A 1005 2.94 13.95 -49.89
N LEU A 1006 2.70 14.98 -50.72
CA LEU A 1006 2.55 14.81 -52.16
C LEU A 1006 3.86 14.36 -52.86
N LYS A 1007 5.04 14.74 -52.35
CA LYS A 1007 6.33 14.20 -52.85
C LYS A 1007 6.50 12.70 -52.61
N ARG A 1008 5.77 12.12 -51.65
CA ARG A 1008 5.78 10.68 -51.32
C ARG A 1008 4.70 9.91 -52.12
N CYS A 1009 3.80 10.61 -52.81
CA CYS A 1009 2.74 10.01 -53.62
C CYS A 1009 3.20 9.62 -55.03
N SER A 1010 2.36 8.83 -55.71
CA SER A 1010 2.53 8.36 -57.10
C SER A 1010 2.58 9.52 -58.12
N PRO A 1011 3.50 9.51 -59.10
CA PRO A 1011 3.72 10.60 -60.06
C PRO A 1011 2.67 10.69 -61.20
N ALA A 1012 1.52 10.04 -61.03
CA ALA A 1012 0.38 10.12 -61.96
C ALA A 1012 -0.71 11.04 -61.38
N ASP A 1013 -0.98 10.91 -60.08
CA ASP A 1013 -1.94 11.71 -59.32
C ASP A 1013 -1.31 12.99 -58.74
N SER A 1014 0.02 13.11 -58.85
CA SER A 1014 0.79 14.25 -58.36
C SER A 1014 0.34 15.56 -58.99
N ASP A 1015 0.28 15.63 -60.33
CA ASP A 1015 0.14 16.90 -61.05
C ASP A 1015 -1.23 17.56 -60.79
N SER A 1016 -2.29 16.76 -60.61
CA SER A 1016 -3.64 17.24 -60.27
C SER A 1016 -3.77 17.65 -58.79
N LEU A 1017 -3.19 16.89 -57.86
CA LEU A 1017 -3.19 17.23 -56.44
C LEU A 1017 -2.27 18.42 -56.12
N PHE A 1018 -1.11 18.53 -56.77
CA PHE A 1018 -0.27 19.72 -56.70
C PHE A 1018 -0.97 20.95 -57.28
N TYR A 1019 -1.74 20.81 -58.37
CA TYR A 1019 -2.57 21.90 -58.89
C TYR A 1019 -3.68 22.33 -57.90
N ALA A 1020 -4.33 21.37 -57.22
CA ALA A 1020 -5.32 21.65 -56.18
C ALA A 1020 -4.70 22.38 -54.98
N VAL A 1021 -3.59 21.88 -54.43
CA VAL A 1021 -2.81 22.57 -53.38
C VAL A 1021 -2.40 23.97 -53.84
N ALA A 1022 -1.85 24.10 -55.05
CA ALA A 1022 -1.36 25.38 -55.54
C ALA A 1022 -2.47 26.42 -55.75
N SER A 1023 -3.68 25.98 -56.09
CA SER A 1023 -4.86 26.85 -56.20
C SER A 1023 -5.58 27.10 -54.87
N GLY A 1024 -5.35 26.29 -53.83
CA GLY A 1024 -5.95 26.42 -52.50
C GLY A 1024 -5.09 27.11 -51.44
N PHE A 1025 -3.78 27.28 -51.69
CA PHE A 1025 -2.81 27.94 -50.80
C PHE A 1025 -2.10 29.15 -51.47
N GLY A 1026 -2.81 29.86 -52.36
CA GLY A 1026 -2.30 31.06 -53.03
C GLY A 1026 -1.00 30.91 -53.83
N MET A 1027 -0.60 29.68 -54.23
CA MET A 1027 0.69 29.38 -54.84
C MET A 1027 0.68 29.70 -56.35
N TYR A 1028 0.39 30.96 -56.68
CA TYR A 1028 0.09 31.37 -58.06
C TYR A 1028 1.26 31.18 -59.03
N ARG A 1029 2.52 31.18 -58.55
CA ARG A 1029 3.70 30.86 -59.37
C ARG A 1029 3.70 29.37 -59.72
N GLU A 1030 3.66 28.50 -58.72
CA GLU A 1030 3.71 27.05 -58.87
C GLU A 1030 2.50 26.54 -59.68
N LYS A 1031 1.32 27.14 -59.47
CA LYS A 1031 0.12 26.91 -60.30
C LYS A 1031 0.39 27.24 -61.78
N ALA A 1032 1.04 28.37 -62.06
CA ALA A 1032 1.35 28.80 -63.42
C ALA A 1032 2.40 27.90 -64.09
N GLU A 1033 3.45 27.50 -63.37
CA GLU A 1033 4.48 26.57 -63.85
C GLU A 1033 3.89 25.21 -64.23
N ILE A 1034 2.94 24.66 -63.44
CA ILE A 1034 2.24 23.41 -63.77
C ILE A 1034 1.41 23.55 -65.06
N LEU A 1035 0.66 24.66 -65.20
CA LEU A 1035 -0.14 24.93 -66.41
C LEU A 1035 0.73 25.14 -67.65
N GLU A 1036 1.85 25.87 -67.52
CA GLU A 1036 2.82 26.09 -68.60
C GLU A 1036 3.47 24.77 -69.04
N MET A 1037 3.93 23.93 -68.09
CA MET A 1037 4.46 22.60 -68.39
C MET A 1037 3.42 21.68 -69.03
N SER A 1038 2.13 21.78 -68.64
CA SER A 1038 1.05 21.01 -69.26
C SER A 1038 0.88 21.37 -70.73
N VAL A 1039 0.86 22.67 -71.06
CA VAL A 1039 0.78 23.13 -72.45
C VAL A 1039 2.05 22.78 -73.24
N GLN A 1040 3.24 22.92 -72.66
CA GLN A 1040 4.48 22.47 -73.32
C GLN A 1040 4.47 20.96 -73.61
N LYS A 1041 3.99 20.12 -72.68
CA LYS A 1041 3.75 18.68 -72.90
C LYS A 1041 2.77 18.47 -74.08
N GLN A 1042 1.62 19.14 -74.09
CA GLN A 1042 0.62 19.06 -75.18
C GLN A 1042 1.21 19.47 -76.54
N LEU A 1043 1.79 20.66 -76.66
CA LEU A 1043 2.41 21.16 -77.90
C LEU A 1043 3.49 20.20 -78.44
N SER A 1044 4.30 19.59 -77.56
CA SER A 1044 5.34 18.63 -77.95
C SER A 1044 4.79 17.30 -78.52
N GLN A 1045 3.51 16.98 -78.24
CA GLN A 1045 2.78 15.87 -78.83
C GLN A 1045 2.10 16.29 -80.14
N LEU A 1046 1.54 17.51 -80.18
CA LEU A 1046 0.88 18.07 -81.37
C LEU A 1046 1.83 18.22 -82.57
N CYS A 1047 3.09 18.60 -82.34
CA CYS A 1047 4.13 18.70 -83.39
C CYS A 1047 4.50 17.35 -84.07
N LYS A 1048 3.73 16.27 -83.84
CA LYS A 1048 3.91 14.93 -84.40
C LYS A 1048 2.62 14.35 -85.03
N LYS A 1049 1.49 15.07 -84.98
CA LYS A 1049 0.22 14.67 -85.63
C LYS A 1049 0.10 15.28 -87.04
N ASN A 1050 -0.79 14.73 -87.87
CA ASN A 1050 -1.23 15.37 -89.12
C ASN A 1050 -2.28 16.46 -88.83
N ILE A 1051 -2.57 17.31 -89.81
CA ILE A 1051 -3.52 18.43 -89.66
C ILE A 1051 -4.96 17.94 -89.79
N ASP A 1052 -5.57 17.59 -88.65
CA ASP A 1052 -6.97 17.17 -88.50
C ASP A 1052 -7.80 18.22 -87.73
N ALA A 1053 -9.14 18.12 -87.78
CA ALA A 1053 -10.04 19.11 -87.19
C ALA A 1053 -9.91 19.25 -85.66
N ASP A 1054 -9.74 18.13 -84.96
CA ASP A 1054 -9.61 18.04 -83.50
C ASP A 1054 -8.43 18.88 -82.95
N LEU A 1055 -7.47 19.27 -83.80
CA LEU A 1055 -6.38 20.17 -83.44
C LEU A 1055 -6.85 21.58 -83.10
N SER A 1056 -7.98 22.06 -83.64
CA SER A 1056 -8.52 23.38 -83.30
C SER A 1056 -8.92 23.39 -81.82
N ASP A 1057 -9.67 22.38 -81.39
CA ASP A 1057 -10.12 22.21 -80.01
C ASP A 1057 -8.93 21.96 -79.08
N GLU A 1058 -7.95 21.12 -79.44
CA GLU A 1058 -6.74 20.91 -78.63
C GLU A 1058 -5.90 22.20 -78.48
N LEU A 1059 -5.84 23.07 -79.51
CA LEU A 1059 -5.14 24.36 -79.45
C LEU A 1059 -5.92 25.46 -78.74
N GLU A 1060 -7.25 25.52 -78.87
CA GLU A 1060 -8.10 26.46 -78.12
C GLU A 1060 -8.09 26.15 -76.61
N ASN A 1061 -8.09 24.88 -76.23
CA ASN A 1061 -7.87 24.47 -74.84
C ASN A 1061 -6.48 24.91 -74.34
N ALA A 1062 -5.42 24.71 -75.13
CA ALA A 1062 -4.07 25.16 -74.78
C ALA A 1062 -3.98 26.70 -74.63
N LEU A 1063 -4.66 27.46 -75.48
CA LEU A 1063 -4.80 28.92 -75.39
C LEU A 1063 -5.47 29.35 -74.07
N GLN A 1064 -6.57 28.69 -73.70
CA GLN A 1064 -7.30 28.98 -72.45
C GLN A 1064 -6.45 28.66 -71.21
N VAL A 1065 -5.69 27.55 -71.24
CA VAL A 1065 -4.75 27.18 -70.17
C VAL A 1065 -3.62 28.20 -70.03
N LEU A 1066 -3.00 28.66 -71.13
CA LEU A 1066 -1.98 29.72 -71.07
C LEU A 1066 -2.55 31.06 -70.58
N SER A 1067 -3.81 31.38 -70.88
CA SER A 1067 -4.47 32.57 -70.34
C SER A 1067 -4.56 32.53 -68.81
N GLU A 1068 -4.88 31.36 -68.23
CA GLU A 1068 -4.92 31.18 -66.78
C GLU A 1068 -3.51 31.08 -66.14
N ALA A 1069 -2.53 30.52 -66.84
CA ALA A 1069 -1.12 30.55 -66.44
C ALA A 1069 -0.59 31.99 -66.38
N ALA A 1070 -0.82 32.80 -67.41
CA ALA A 1070 -0.41 34.20 -67.45
C ALA A 1070 -1.07 35.04 -66.33
N LYS A 1071 -2.39 34.88 -66.10
CA LYS A 1071 -3.09 35.49 -64.97
C LYS A 1071 -2.50 35.08 -63.62
N SER A 1072 -2.11 33.82 -63.48
CA SER A 1072 -1.52 33.29 -62.26
C SER A 1072 -0.09 33.84 -62.04
N TYR A 1073 0.76 33.89 -63.07
CA TYR A 1073 2.05 34.58 -62.98
C TYR A 1073 1.92 36.07 -62.65
N CYS A 1074 0.91 36.77 -63.18
CA CYS A 1074 0.63 38.17 -62.79
C CYS A 1074 0.22 38.31 -61.31
N LYS A 1075 -0.51 37.34 -60.74
CA LYS A 1075 -0.80 37.30 -59.29
C LYS A 1075 0.42 36.95 -58.42
N ALA A 1076 1.51 36.51 -59.02
CA ALA A 1076 2.78 36.19 -58.37
C ALA A 1076 3.89 37.22 -58.67
N ASP A 1077 3.54 38.41 -59.19
CA ASP A 1077 4.47 39.44 -59.69
C ASP A 1077 5.53 38.95 -60.70
N CYS A 1078 5.34 37.76 -61.28
CA CYS A 1078 6.27 37.10 -62.20
C CYS A 1078 6.08 37.61 -63.65
N LEU A 1079 6.11 38.93 -63.84
CA LEU A 1079 5.69 39.62 -65.07
C LEU A 1079 6.40 39.10 -66.34
N HIS A 1080 7.68 38.74 -66.27
CA HIS A 1080 8.40 38.19 -67.42
C HIS A 1080 7.95 36.77 -67.81
N GLN A 1081 7.50 35.95 -66.87
CA GLN A 1081 6.93 34.63 -67.17
C GLN A 1081 5.50 34.78 -67.72
N ALA A 1082 4.71 35.71 -67.16
CA ALA A 1082 3.42 36.08 -67.75
C ALA A 1082 3.57 36.58 -69.20
N GLN A 1083 4.58 37.41 -69.50
CA GLN A 1083 4.89 37.89 -70.85
C GLN A 1083 5.21 36.73 -71.81
N ASN A 1084 6.06 35.78 -71.42
CA ASN A 1084 6.34 34.59 -72.25
C ASN A 1084 5.06 33.78 -72.50
N CYS A 1085 4.22 33.55 -71.47
CA CYS A 1085 2.94 32.87 -71.66
C CYS A 1085 2.00 33.63 -72.61
N THR A 1086 2.01 34.96 -72.62
CA THR A 1086 1.22 35.75 -73.58
C THR A 1086 1.77 35.70 -75.00
N HIS A 1087 3.10 35.67 -75.20
CA HIS A 1087 3.70 35.52 -76.54
C HIS A 1087 3.42 34.12 -77.10
N LEU A 1088 3.57 33.07 -76.29
CA LEU A 1088 3.22 31.70 -76.67
C LEU A 1088 1.72 31.55 -76.96
N ALA A 1089 0.85 32.19 -76.18
CA ALA A 1089 -0.59 32.24 -76.46
C ALA A 1089 -0.90 32.99 -77.77
N GLN A 1090 -0.21 34.09 -78.06
CA GLN A 1090 -0.32 34.79 -79.35
C GLN A 1090 0.17 33.90 -80.52
N LEU A 1091 1.22 33.09 -80.31
CA LEU A 1091 1.69 32.11 -81.30
C LEU A 1091 0.65 31.01 -81.55
N ILE A 1092 -0.04 30.51 -80.50
CA ILE A 1092 -1.14 29.55 -80.63
C ILE A 1092 -2.34 30.17 -81.35
N ALA A 1093 -2.74 31.40 -80.99
CA ALA A 1093 -3.82 32.12 -81.68
C ALA A 1093 -3.49 32.35 -83.17
N LEU A 1094 -2.23 32.65 -83.48
CA LEU A 1094 -1.75 32.77 -84.85
C LEU A 1094 -1.74 31.41 -85.57
N GLN A 1095 -1.38 30.32 -84.88
CA GLN A 1095 -1.46 28.96 -85.43
C GLN A 1095 -2.90 28.56 -85.77
N ILE A 1096 -3.87 28.86 -84.88
CA ILE A 1096 -5.31 28.62 -85.12
C ILE A 1096 -5.77 29.39 -86.37
N HIS A 1097 -5.37 30.66 -86.51
CA HIS A 1097 -5.66 31.46 -87.71
C HIS A 1097 -5.07 30.85 -89.01
N PHE A 1098 -3.92 30.19 -88.94
CA PHE A 1098 -3.28 29.56 -90.09
C PHE A 1098 -3.68 28.09 -90.36
N LEU A 1099 -4.40 27.40 -89.45
CA LEU A 1099 -4.90 26.04 -89.67
C LEU A 1099 -5.61 25.87 -91.04
N PRO A 1100 -6.54 26.76 -91.47
CA PRO A 1100 -7.23 26.61 -92.77
C PRO A 1100 -6.33 26.79 -94.00
N SER A 1101 -5.11 27.31 -93.80
CA SER A 1101 -4.11 27.52 -94.86
C SER A 1101 -3.04 26.42 -94.91
N GLY A 1102 -3.02 25.50 -93.94
CA GLY A 1102 -2.01 24.44 -93.83
C GLY A 1102 -0.61 24.92 -93.42
N ILE A 1103 -0.46 26.15 -92.93
CA ILE A 1103 0.83 26.70 -92.49
C ILE A 1103 1.03 26.40 -91.00
N TRP A 1104 2.13 25.72 -90.66
CA TRP A 1104 2.52 25.41 -89.28
C TRP A 1104 3.66 26.31 -88.80
N ILE A 1105 3.58 26.78 -87.55
CA ILE A 1105 4.40 27.84 -86.96
C ILE A 1105 4.94 27.47 -85.56
N ILE A 1106 4.33 26.49 -84.87
CA ILE A 1106 4.77 26.03 -83.55
C ILE A 1106 5.94 25.03 -83.68
N GLY A 1107 7.03 25.24 -82.95
CA GLY A 1107 8.20 24.35 -82.98
C GLY A 1107 9.02 24.37 -84.27
N LEU A 1108 9.01 25.49 -85.01
CA LEU A 1108 9.78 25.66 -86.24
C LEU A 1108 11.30 25.64 -86.02
N ASP A 1109 12.02 25.14 -87.02
CA ASP A 1109 13.47 25.17 -87.07
C ASP A 1109 14.03 26.58 -87.34
N ASP A 1110 15.31 26.76 -87.00
CA ASP A 1110 16.01 28.04 -87.07
C ASP A 1110 15.99 28.70 -88.45
N SER A 1111 16.03 27.90 -89.51
CA SER A 1111 15.94 28.33 -90.90
C SER A 1111 14.51 28.71 -91.31
N SER A 1112 13.50 27.92 -90.92
CA SER A 1112 12.10 28.21 -91.23
C SER A 1112 11.59 29.46 -90.51
N VAL A 1113 11.91 29.66 -89.23
CA VAL A 1113 11.64 30.93 -88.51
C VAL A 1113 12.28 32.11 -89.25
N SER A 1114 13.54 31.95 -89.68
CA SER A 1114 14.26 32.99 -90.41
C SER A 1114 13.64 33.30 -91.77
N ARG A 1115 13.13 32.28 -92.48
CA ARG A 1115 12.41 32.46 -93.75
C ARG A 1115 11.06 33.16 -93.54
N PHE A 1116 10.31 32.76 -92.51
CA PHE A 1116 8.99 33.32 -92.21
C PHE A 1116 9.08 34.83 -91.92
N ILE A 1117 9.91 35.22 -90.94
CA ILE A 1117 10.09 36.63 -90.53
C ILE A 1117 10.59 37.50 -91.69
N THR A 1118 11.39 36.95 -92.61
CA THR A 1118 11.98 37.73 -93.72
C THR A 1118 11.20 37.73 -95.03
N GLN A 1119 10.12 36.95 -95.16
CA GLN A 1119 9.35 36.81 -96.43
C GLN A 1119 7.84 37.01 -96.30
N HIS A 1120 7.31 37.12 -95.08
CA HIS A 1120 5.88 37.28 -94.81
C HIS A 1120 5.45 38.75 -94.93
N ASP A 1121 4.37 38.99 -95.69
CA ASP A 1121 3.86 40.32 -96.03
C ASP A 1121 3.20 41.08 -94.87
N ASN A 1122 2.82 40.42 -93.77
CA ASN A 1122 2.19 41.08 -92.63
C ASN A 1122 3.20 41.28 -91.49
N PHE A 1123 3.43 42.53 -91.08
CA PHE A 1123 4.36 42.83 -89.99
C PHE A 1123 3.87 42.31 -88.64
N SER A 1124 2.59 42.51 -88.30
CA SER A 1124 2.02 42.02 -87.02
C SER A 1124 2.13 40.50 -86.84
N GLN A 1125 1.95 39.72 -87.91
CA GLN A 1125 2.07 38.26 -87.87
C GLN A 1125 3.53 37.80 -87.84
N ALA A 1126 4.43 38.53 -88.51
CA ALA A 1126 5.88 38.30 -88.40
C ALA A 1126 6.44 38.70 -87.02
N LEU A 1127 5.83 39.68 -86.35
CA LEU A 1127 6.21 40.20 -85.04
C LEU A 1127 6.02 39.16 -83.93
N ILE A 1128 4.82 38.56 -83.84
CA ILE A 1128 4.51 37.49 -82.88
C ILE A 1128 5.54 36.36 -82.95
N VAL A 1129 5.90 35.93 -84.17
CA VAL A 1129 6.92 34.90 -84.40
C VAL A 1129 8.33 35.39 -84.07
N ALA A 1130 8.66 36.66 -84.33
CA ALA A 1130 9.96 37.24 -83.96
C ALA A 1130 10.13 37.44 -82.44
N GLU A 1131 9.03 37.61 -81.70
CA GLU A 1131 9.00 37.76 -80.24
C GLU A 1131 9.12 36.43 -79.51
N GLU A 1132 8.32 35.43 -79.85
CA GLU A 1132 8.37 34.12 -79.20
C GLU A 1132 9.71 33.38 -79.45
N TYR A 1133 10.19 33.36 -80.70
CA TYR A 1133 11.51 32.80 -81.02
C TYR A 1133 12.68 33.77 -80.70
N ARG A 1134 12.40 34.98 -80.19
CA ARG A 1134 13.38 36.00 -79.75
C ARG A 1134 14.40 36.44 -80.82
N LYS A 1135 13.99 36.51 -82.10
CA LYS A 1135 14.89 36.73 -83.26
C LYS A 1135 14.87 38.14 -83.86
N HIS A 1136 14.82 39.17 -83.01
CA HIS A 1136 14.77 40.58 -83.44
C HIS A 1136 15.93 41.05 -84.35
N GLN A 1137 17.05 40.31 -84.40
CA GLN A 1137 18.18 40.61 -85.31
C GLN A 1137 17.82 40.47 -86.80
N LEU A 1138 16.72 39.76 -87.13
CA LEU A 1138 16.28 39.51 -88.50
C LEU A 1138 15.55 40.70 -89.14
N TRP A 1139 15.13 41.72 -88.38
CA TRP A 1139 14.41 42.88 -88.90
C TRP A 1139 15.18 43.62 -90.00
N ALA A 1140 16.52 43.70 -89.92
CA ALA A 1140 17.36 44.30 -90.96
C ALA A 1140 17.34 43.53 -92.31
N GLN A 1141 16.88 42.27 -92.30
CA GLN A 1141 16.71 41.43 -93.48
C GLN A 1141 15.25 41.43 -93.98
N ALA A 1142 14.28 41.43 -93.06
CA ALA A 1142 12.87 41.58 -93.39
C ALA A 1142 12.56 42.95 -94.04
N MET A 1143 13.08 44.04 -93.49
CA MET A 1143 12.95 45.39 -94.05
C MET A 1143 13.62 45.51 -95.43
N LEU A 1144 14.73 44.80 -95.67
CA LEU A 1144 15.36 44.74 -96.98
C LEU A 1144 14.45 44.03 -98.01
N HIS A 1145 13.83 42.92 -97.63
CA HIS A 1145 13.00 42.13 -98.55
C HIS A 1145 11.62 42.76 -98.79
N ASN A 1146 10.89 43.09 -97.74
CA ASN A 1146 9.52 43.61 -97.85
C ASN A 1146 9.49 45.09 -98.24
N VAL A 1147 10.19 45.95 -97.49
CA VAL A 1147 10.10 47.42 -97.71
C VAL A 1147 10.98 47.87 -98.89
N VAL A 1148 12.22 47.39 -98.99
CA VAL A 1148 13.12 47.85 -100.05
C VAL A 1148 12.87 47.10 -101.37
N LEU A 1149 12.89 45.76 -101.38
CA LEU A 1149 12.80 44.96 -102.61
C LEU A 1149 11.35 44.77 -103.13
N ARG A 1150 10.38 44.36 -102.30
CA ARG A 1150 8.96 44.28 -102.70
C ARG A 1150 8.31 45.66 -102.81
N GLY A 1151 8.66 46.58 -101.91
CA GLY A 1151 8.15 47.96 -101.90
C GLY A 1151 6.93 48.19 -101.02
N ASP A 1152 6.72 47.33 -100.02
CA ASP A 1152 5.59 47.44 -99.09
C ASP A 1152 5.70 48.72 -98.23
N ARG A 1153 4.63 49.52 -98.26
CA ARG A 1153 4.50 50.79 -97.54
C ARG A 1153 3.63 50.68 -96.28
N GLU A 1154 2.88 49.61 -96.13
CA GLU A 1154 2.00 49.38 -94.99
C GLU A 1154 2.78 48.63 -93.91
N TYR A 1155 3.55 47.61 -94.30
CA TYR A 1155 4.59 46.98 -93.47
C TYR A 1155 5.57 48.02 -92.89
N LEU A 1156 6.02 48.99 -93.70
CA LEU A 1156 6.87 50.09 -93.23
C LEU A 1156 6.16 50.98 -92.20
N ARG A 1157 4.87 51.27 -92.40
CA ARG A 1157 4.06 52.12 -91.50
C ARG A 1157 3.84 51.44 -90.15
N GLU A 1158 3.49 50.16 -90.16
CA GLU A 1158 3.30 49.35 -88.93
C GLU A 1158 4.63 49.18 -88.18
N PHE A 1159 5.72 48.84 -88.88
CA PHE A 1159 7.05 48.75 -88.28
C PHE A 1159 7.46 50.08 -87.62
N GLN A 1160 7.27 51.20 -88.33
CA GLN A 1160 7.59 52.54 -87.82
C GLN A 1160 6.75 52.91 -86.60
N ALA A 1161 5.48 52.50 -86.55
CA ALA A 1161 4.60 52.74 -85.41
C ALA A 1161 4.98 51.92 -84.17
N HIS A 1162 5.48 50.69 -84.34
CA HIS A 1162 5.79 49.79 -83.22
C HIS A 1162 7.21 50.00 -82.64
N PHE A 1163 8.24 50.03 -83.49
CA PHE A 1163 9.64 50.10 -83.03
C PHE A 1163 10.32 51.45 -83.27
N GLY A 1164 9.78 52.28 -84.17
CA GLY A 1164 10.48 53.43 -84.70
C GLY A 1164 11.64 53.06 -85.62
N LEU A 1165 12.04 54.01 -86.48
CA LEU A 1165 13.11 53.80 -87.45
C LEU A 1165 14.48 54.21 -86.88
N SER A 1166 15.18 53.27 -86.25
CA SER A 1166 16.50 53.50 -85.68
C SER A 1166 17.59 53.64 -86.76
N ALA A 1167 18.52 54.58 -86.54
CA ALA A 1167 19.60 54.85 -87.49
C ALA A 1167 20.58 53.65 -87.65
N SER A 1168 20.68 52.78 -86.64
CA SER A 1168 21.41 51.51 -86.70
C SER A 1168 20.73 50.51 -87.64
N LEU A 1169 19.41 50.30 -87.50
CA LEU A 1169 18.65 49.41 -88.39
C LEU A 1169 18.75 49.88 -89.85
N ILE A 1170 18.60 51.18 -90.10
CA ILE A 1170 18.75 51.78 -91.44
C ILE A 1170 20.18 51.57 -91.99
N SER A 1171 21.21 51.70 -91.14
CA SER A 1171 22.61 51.41 -91.50
C SER A 1171 22.82 49.94 -91.86
N ASP A 1172 22.22 48.99 -91.14
CA ASP A 1172 22.37 47.56 -91.42
C ASP A 1172 21.54 47.10 -92.63
N VAL A 1173 20.35 47.69 -92.85
CA VAL A 1173 19.61 47.55 -94.12
C VAL A 1173 20.45 48.08 -95.29
N ALA A 1174 21.10 49.24 -95.15
CA ALA A 1174 21.99 49.80 -96.18
C ALA A 1174 23.21 48.90 -96.46
N LYS A 1175 23.90 48.40 -95.42
CA LYS A 1175 25.02 47.44 -95.56
C LYS A 1175 24.60 46.15 -96.25
N ARG A 1176 23.38 45.67 -96.01
CA ARG A 1176 22.82 44.48 -96.68
C ARG A 1176 22.40 44.80 -98.12
N PHE A 1177 21.75 45.94 -98.37
CA PHE A 1177 21.38 46.43 -99.72
C PHE A 1177 22.61 46.64 -100.63
N LYS A 1178 23.75 47.07 -100.08
CA LYS A 1178 25.03 47.12 -100.81
C LYS A 1178 25.43 45.78 -101.43
N LYS A 1179 25.13 44.66 -100.75
CA LYS A 1179 25.50 43.30 -101.15
C LYS A 1179 24.52 42.64 -102.13
N VAL A 1180 23.39 43.29 -102.46
CA VAL A 1180 22.43 42.77 -103.44
C VAL A 1180 22.98 42.99 -104.87
N PRO A 1181 23.13 41.93 -105.69
CA PRO A 1181 23.83 42.03 -106.99
C PRO A 1181 23.02 42.76 -108.07
N THR A 1182 21.69 42.71 -108.00
CA THR A 1182 20.77 43.36 -108.96
C THR A 1182 19.83 44.30 -108.22
N LYS A 1183 19.89 45.60 -108.51
CA LYS A 1183 19.07 46.64 -107.87
C LYS A 1183 18.10 47.21 -108.89
N SER A 1184 16.80 47.16 -108.61
CA SER A 1184 15.78 47.77 -109.47
C SER A 1184 15.60 49.26 -109.15
N ASP A 1185 15.10 50.04 -110.12
CA ASP A 1185 14.74 51.44 -109.90
C ASP A 1185 13.68 51.62 -108.80
N SER A 1186 12.77 50.65 -108.64
CA SER A 1186 11.83 50.62 -107.52
C SER A 1186 12.55 50.49 -106.19
N ALA A 1187 13.49 49.54 -106.05
CA ALA A 1187 14.24 49.35 -104.82
C ALA A 1187 15.17 50.53 -104.49
N LEU A 1188 15.76 51.18 -105.50
CA LEU A 1188 16.55 52.40 -105.31
C LEU A 1188 15.67 53.57 -104.80
N ARG A 1189 14.44 53.73 -105.32
CA ARG A 1189 13.46 54.71 -104.83
C ARG A 1189 12.98 54.38 -103.41
N ASN A 1190 12.72 53.12 -103.10
CA ASN A 1190 12.30 52.66 -101.77
C ASN A 1190 13.43 52.82 -100.74
N MET A 1191 14.69 52.58 -101.13
CA MET A 1191 15.85 52.84 -100.26
C MET A 1191 16.05 54.33 -100.00
N LYS A 1192 15.85 55.20 -101.01
CA LYS A 1192 15.80 56.65 -100.81
C LYS A 1192 14.66 57.07 -99.85
N LEU A 1193 13.48 56.46 -99.96
CA LEU A 1193 12.37 56.70 -99.02
C LEU A 1193 12.73 56.28 -97.57
N LEU A 1194 13.33 55.11 -97.39
CA LEU A 1194 13.77 54.64 -96.07
C LEU A 1194 14.84 55.57 -95.46
N LEU A 1195 15.76 56.08 -96.27
CA LEU A 1195 16.75 57.08 -95.85
C LEU A 1195 16.13 58.45 -95.57
N SER A 1196 15.08 58.85 -96.29
CA SER A 1196 14.43 60.15 -96.06
C SER A 1196 13.81 60.21 -94.66
N LEU A 1197 13.28 59.09 -94.17
CA LEU A 1197 12.73 58.89 -92.82
C LEU A 1197 13.78 58.78 -91.70
N CYS A 1198 15.08 58.75 -92.01
CA CYS A 1198 16.14 58.74 -90.99
C CYS A 1198 16.25 60.09 -90.28
N SER A 1199 15.93 60.14 -88.98
CA SER A 1199 16.04 61.36 -88.16
C SER A 1199 17.48 61.80 -87.90
N ASN A 1200 18.43 60.87 -87.87
CA ASN A 1200 19.84 61.20 -87.65
C ASN A 1200 20.50 61.71 -88.94
N ILE A 1201 20.67 63.04 -89.02
CA ILE A 1201 21.23 63.76 -90.17
C ILE A 1201 22.65 63.26 -90.54
N LYS A 1202 23.51 63.00 -89.54
CA LYS A 1202 24.87 62.49 -89.78
C LYS A 1202 24.83 61.12 -90.47
N VAL A 1203 24.07 60.18 -89.92
CA VAL A 1203 23.96 58.82 -90.48
C VAL A 1203 23.30 58.84 -91.85
N LYS A 1204 22.26 59.67 -92.04
CA LYS A 1204 21.57 59.86 -93.31
C LYS A 1204 22.52 60.38 -94.41
N TYR A 1205 23.33 61.40 -94.11
CA TYR A 1205 24.34 61.92 -95.04
C TYR A 1205 25.42 60.88 -95.37
N CYS A 1206 25.98 60.22 -94.34
CA CYS A 1206 26.96 59.15 -94.52
C CYS A 1206 26.40 58.09 -95.48
N LEU A 1207 25.24 57.50 -95.16
CA LEU A 1207 24.63 56.42 -95.95
C LEU A 1207 24.19 56.84 -97.36
N ALA A 1208 23.75 58.09 -97.57
CA ALA A 1208 23.42 58.59 -98.91
C ALA A 1208 24.65 58.64 -99.82
N ASN A 1209 25.77 59.17 -99.31
CA ASN A 1209 27.06 59.14 -100.01
C ASN A 1209 27.54 57.69 -100.22
N ASP A 1210 27.44 56.87 -99.17
CA ASP A 1210 27.87 55.46 -99.15
C ASP A 1210 27.16 54.59 -100.20
N LEU A 1211 25.93 54.97 -100.58
CA LEU A 1211 25.08 54.28 -101.57
C LEU A 1211 25.08 54.94 -102.96
N GLY A 1212 25.79 56.05 -103.15
CA GLY A 1212 25.85 56.78 -104.43
C GLY A 1212 24.63 57.67 -104.72
N PHE A 1213 23.83 58.01 -103.71
CA PHE A 1213 22.67 58.91 -103.86
C PHE A 1213 23.07 60.38 -103.78
N GLY A 1214 23.82 60.83 -104.78
CA GLY A 1214 24.40 62.19 -104.87
C GLY A 1214 23.37 63.30 -104.62
N ASP A 1215 22.24 63.27 -105.30
CA ASP A 1215 21.14 64.25 -105.15
C ASP A 1215 20.71 64.44 -103.69
N MET A 1216 20.47 63.35 -102.95
CA MET A 1216 20.10 63.41 -101.53
C MET A 1216 21.25 63.89 -100.63
N ALA A 1217 22.50 63.55 -100.95
CA ALA A 1217 23.65 64.07 -100.23
C ALA A 1217 23.81 65.59 -100.44
N SER A 1218 23.53 66.11 -101.64
CA SER A 1218 23.51 67.55 -101.91
C SER A 1218 22.34 68.29 -101.25
N GLU A 1219 21.12 67.71 -101.23
CA GLU A 1219 19.97 68.29 -100.51
C GLU A 1219 20.27 68.46 -99.01
N LEU A 1220 20.91 67.46 -98.39
CA LEU A 1220 21.28 67.52 -96.97
C LEU A 1220 22.36 68.56 -96.65
N LEU A 1221 23.27 68.83 -97.59
CA LEU A 1221 24.29 69.88 -97.45
C LEU A 1221 23.73 71.31 -97.67
N MET A 1222 22.52 71.44 -98.22
CA MET A 1222 21.84 72.73 -98.47
C MET A 1222 20.69 73.01 -97.49
N GLY A 1223 20.25 72.02 -96.72
CA GLY A 1223 19.15 72.13 -95.75
C GLY A 1223 19.55 72.65 -94.37
N GLU A 1224 18.60 72.63 -93.44
CA GLU A 1224 18.71 73.19 -92.08
C GLU A 1224 19.81 72.53 -91.20
N GLY A 1225 20.26 71.31 -91.55
CA GLY A 1225 21.36 70.60 -90.88
C GLY A 1225 22.75 70.84 -91.49
N SER A 1226 22.87 71.74 -92.47
CA SER A 1226 24.09 71.94 -93.27
C SER A 1226 25.33 72.33 -92.43
N SER A 1227 25.20 73.25 -91.49
CA SER A 1227 26.30 73.69 -90.59
C SER A 1227 26.89 72.53 -89.79
N TYR A 1228 26.02 71.73 -89.15
CA TYR A 1228 26.42 70.56 -88.36
C TYR A 1228 27.12 69.48 -89.21
N LEU A 1229 26.70 69.29 -90.46
CA LEU A 1229 27.40 68.40 -91.40
C LEU A 1229 28.75 68.96 -91.82
N GLN A 1230 28.83 70.26 -92.13
CA GLN A 1230 30.07 70.92 -92.57
C GLN A 1230 31.14 70.89 -91.47
N ASP A 1231 30.80 71.15 -90.20
CA ASP A 1231 31.71 71.01 -89.06
C ASP A 1231 32.25 69.58 -88.90
N LEU A 1232 31.38 68.56 -89.03
CA LEU A 1232 31.79 67.16 -88.91
C LEU A 1232 32.67 66.69 -90.09
N ILE A 1233 32.47 67.24 -91.29
CA ILE A 1233 33.31 66.99 -92.47
C ILE A 1233 34.67 67.68 -92.29
N ALA A 1234 34.69 68.94 -91.84
CA ALA A 1234 35.92 69.72 -91.60
C ALA A 1234 36.83 69.05 -90.55
N ASN A 1235 36.24 68.46 -89.50
CA ASN A 1235 36.98 67.73 -88.47
C ASN A 1235 37.38 66.29 -88.85
N ASN A 1236 37.15 65.84 -90.09
CA ASN A 1236 37.38 64.46 -90.58
C ASN A 1236 36.61 63.33 -89.84
N ILE A 1237 35.59 63.63 -89.02
CA ILE A 1237 34.84 62.65 -88.18
C ILE A 1237 33.78 61.84 -89.00
N ILE A 1238 33.89 61.85 -90.33
CA ILE A 1238 32.94 61.28 -91.32
C ILE A 1238 33.62 60.40 -92.40
N LYS A 1239 34.96 60.32 -92.42
CA LYS A 1239 35.71 59.43 -93.35
C LYS A 1239 36.01 58.07 -92.74
#